data_AF-A0A1T4Y4Q4-F1
#
_entry.id   AF-A0A1T4Y4Q4-F1
#
_cell.length_a   1.000
_cell.length_b   1.000
_cell.length_c   1.000
_cell.angle_alpha   90.00
_cell.angle_beta   90.00
_cell.angle_gamma   90.00
#
_symmetry.space_group_name_H-M   'P 1'
#
loop_
_entity.id
_entity.type
_entity.pdbx_description
1 polymer ?
#
loop_
_entity_poly.entity_id
_entity_poly.type
_entity_poly.pdbx_seq_one_letter_code
_entity_poly.pdbx_strand_id
1 'polypeptide(L)'
;MLLSESFSRGDGMKRRIIAFTVVFLFIFSSISLALDSNLYFQDLRIGLENMSSNSLQITLNGDYKFNDNIMLSGTSHVLNINIDKINMDGIDYDGIVLIPQNKDNTLTLKAGLKTYSYIGTIEFTIKSGNIVPINIVNIEDYLKGVVPYEMSNSYPLEALKAQAVAARNYAIANIGKHKDRGYDLCDTTDCQVYRGYNSNYNNSAKAVEDTRGIVLLYNEKLVDGYYAASNGGYTEDSSNIWSKAEPYLKTKIDEFDNENWPYGDMSFKSSDIDLKLKSKGYIKSDCSFLRIDLSSIKKYDSARVASIDVIYKDMNGIEQRLTFTKDRARTFLSLPSSMYDVTYDESIDTYTFKGKGYGHGIGMSQIGAKNRAIAGQNYDSILNFYYDGTYLINLLNQSKNIIINKNKFVESESAFITYDGDFEGYLYKYVIEKDGNVVFVRDYSKDKTLTYKCDKAGNYKIHLYIRYNDSQNTYDEEKSAEFIIETGTVNNSQSSSVPNDTNGTIPSDNNESTQNNKDSSKTTTEDITKPSDTNTKQDSNTSKESLIRTLNISRSLTKGMKGNDVKALQEYLKILGYKVDINGTFDNKTYTAVVDFQKKNKITSSGIVGIKTVTALNKAVTSRYVTTVIPSRGESEKSPVVSLSISGILKKGSSGEQVKKLQEALKYLSYNIDVNGKFDSKTEAAVKQFQKSNKLVSDGIVGNKTIQLLEQKLRLR
;
A
#
# COMPACT_ATOMS: atom_id res chain seq x y z
N MET A 1 -55.53 43.68 -30.62
CA MET A 1 -54.99 44.96 -30.11
C MET A 1 -53.49 44.72 -29.89
N LEU A 2 -52.65 44.80 -30.95
CA LEU A 2 -51.83 45.96 -31.34
C LEU A 2 -51.12 46.55 -30.10
N LEU A 3 -49.79 46.43 -29.90
CA LEU A 3 -48.65 47.03 -30.63
C LEU A 3 -47.34 46.37 -30.09
N SER A 4 -46.41 45.82 -30.89
CA SER A 4 -45.32 46.40 -31.71
C SER A 4 -43.94 46.46 -31.02
N GLU A 5 -42.98 45.74 -31.61
CA GLU A 5 -41.52 46.01 -31.77
C GLU A 5 -40.66 46.33 -30.52
N SER A 6 -39.52 45.68 -30.27
CA SER A 6 -38.36 45.66 -31.17
C SER A 6 -37.36 44.55 -30.81
N PHE A 7 -36.80 43.94 -31.86
CA PHE A 7 -35.66 43.03 -31.80
C PHE A 7 -34.37 43.86 -31.71
N SER A 8 -33.53 43.60 -30.70
CA SER A 8 -32.10 43.94 -30.74
C SER A 8 -31.27 42.66 -30.66
N ARG A 9 -30.67 42.32 -31.81
CA ARG A 9 -29.62 41.31 -31.98
C ARG A 9 -28.42 41.68 -31.12
N GLY A 10 -28.19 40.97 -30.02
CA GLY A 10 -26.96 41.13 -29.24
C GLY A 10 -26.66 40.05 -28.20
N ASP A 11 -27.63 39.23 -27.81
CA ASP A 11 -27.49 38.40 -26.58
C ASP A 11 -27.12 36.92 -26.81
N GLY A 12 -26.97 36.49 -28.07
CA GLY A 12 -26.65 35.09 -28.41
C GLY A 12 -25.20 34.67 -28.11
N MET A 13 -24.26 35.61 -28.12
CA MET A 13 -22.82 35.31 -27.96
C MET A 13 -22.37 35.38 -26.49
N LYS A 14 -23.00 36.21 -25.66
CA LYS A 14 -22.70 36.30 -24.22
C LYS A 14 -23.27 35.11 -23.44
N ARG A 15 -24.42 34.56 -23.84
CA ARG A 15 -24.98 33.34 -23.22
C ARG A 15 -24.19 32.07 -23.56
N ARG A 16 -23.54 31.99 -24.73
CA ARG A 16 -22.65 30.87 -25.09
C ARG A 16 -21.29 30.93 -24.39
N ILE A 17 -20.76 32.13 -24.12
CA ILE A 17 -19.52 32.29 -23.37
C ILE A 17 -19.76 32.07 -21.87
N ILE A 18 -20.88 32.53 -21.30
CA ILE A 18 -21.21 32.27 -19.88
C ILE A 18 -21.57 30.80 -19.64
N ALA A 19 -22.23 30.12 -20.58
CA ALA A 19 -22.44 28.67 -20.49
C ALA A 19 -21.12 27.88 -20.64
N PHE A 20 -20.17 28.35 -21.46
CA PHE A 20 -18.84 27.72 -21.53
C PHE A 20 -18.00 27.97 -20.29
N THR A 21 -18.05 29.15 -19.67
CA THR A 21 -17.28 29.45 -18.44
C THR A 21 -17.87 28.75 -17.20
N VAL A 22 -19.19 28.55 -17.14
CA VAL A 22 -19.83 27.78 -16.05
C VAL A 22 -19.66 26.27 -16.22
N VAL A 23 -19.55 25.76 -17.46
CA VAL A 23 -19.18 24.35 -17.69
C VAL A 23 -17.67 24.12 -17.52
N PHE A 24 -16.81 25.11 -17.80
CA PHE A 24 -15.35 24.98 -17.58
C PHE A 24 -14.95 25.11 -16.10
N LEU A 25 -15.75 25.80 -15.27
CA LEU A 25 -15.53 25.90 -13.81
C LEU A 25 -16.09 24.70 -13.02
N PHE A 26 -16.87 23.81 -13.65
CA PHE A 26 -17.37 22.57 -13.01
C PHE A 26 -16.63 21.29 -13.42
N ILE A 27 -15.61 21.36 -14.29
CA ILE A 27 -14.83 20.18 -14.75
C ILE A 27 -13.51 19.99 -13.97
N PHE A 28 -13.17 20.86 -13.01
CA PHE A 28 -11.97 20.72 -12.17
C PHE A 28 -12.21 20.94 -10.66
N SER A 29 -13.38 20.53 -10.15
CA SER A 29 -13.62 20.48 -8.70
C SER A 29 -13.81 19.07 -8.15
N SER A 30 -13.33 18.04 -8.86
CA SER A 30 -12.84 16.85 -8.15
C SER A 30 -11.44 17.18 -7.66
N ILE A 31 -11.36 17.94 -6.56
CA ILE A 31 -10.21 17.83 -5.66
C ILE A 31 -10.26 16.36 -5.23
N SER A 32 -9.51 15.53 -5.94
CA SER A 32 -9.16 14.20 -5.45
C SER A 32 -8.37 14.52 -4.19
N LEU A 33 -9.02 14.43 -3.03
CA LEU A 33 -8.33 14.45 -1.76
C LEU A 33 -7.27 13.37 -1.87
N ALA A 34 -6.02 13.79 -2.06
CA ALA A 34 -4.89 12.91 -2.05
C ALA A 34 -4.93 12.16 -0.72
N LEU A 35 -4.62 10.87 -0.74
CA LEU A 35 -4.50 10.07 0.46
C LEU A 35 -3.65 10.82 1.49
N ASP A 36 -4.23 11.10 2.66
CA ASP A 36 -3.46 11.63 3.78
C ASP A 36 -2.62 10.50 4.37
N SER A 37 -1.38 10.39 3.88
CA SER A 37 -0.44 9.38 4.37
C SER A 37 -0.10 9.54 5.85
N ASN A 38 -0.38 10.70 6.46
CA ASN A 38 -0.15 10.90 7.89
C ASN A 38 -1.02 9.98 8.75
N LEU A 39 -2.19 9.56 8.25
CA LEU A 39 -3.07 8.61 8.94
C LEU A 39 -2.41 7.24 9.17
N TYR A 40 -1.47 6.83 8.31
CA TYR A 40 -0.73 5.57 8.51
C TYR A 40 0.28 5.67 9.67
N PHE A 41 0.78 6.87 9.96
CA PHE A 41 1.79 7.11 11.00
C PHE A 41 1.17 7.46 12.36
N GLN A 42 -0.13 7.70 12.40
CA GLN A 42 -0.86 7.92 13.63
C GLN A 42 -1.01 6.61 14.43
N ASP A 43 -0.72 6.67 15.73
CA ASP A 43 -1.05 5.55 16.62
C ASP A 43 -2.56 5.35 16.68
N LEU A 44 -2.98 4.09 16.53
CA LEU A 44 -4.36 3.68 16.65
C LEU A 44 -4.73 3.51 18.12
N ARG A 45 -5.89 4.04 18.52
CA ARG A 45 -6.50 3.76 19.83
C ARG A 45 -7.50 2.63 19.66
N ILE A 46 -7.23 1.47 20.23
CA ILE A 46 -8.08 0.28 20.12
C ILE A 46 -8.80 0.01 21.44
N GLY A 47 -10.12 0.15 21.48
CA GLY A 47 -10.94 -0.23 22.62
C GLY A 47 -11.01 -1.74 22.77
N LEU A 48 -10.49 -2.27 23.88
CA LEU A 48 -10.48 -3.70 24.17
C LEU A 48 -11.79 -4.13 24.86
N GLU A 49 -12.90 -4.00 24.13
CA GLU A 49 -14.26 -4.30 24.62
C GLU A 49 -14.39 -5.76 25.08
N ASN A 50 -13.76 -6.71 24.40
CA ASN A 50 -13.74 -8.11 24.82
C ASN A 50 -12.98 -8.36 26.12
N MET A 51 -12.13 -7.42 26.54
CA MET A 51 -11.39 -7.42 27.80
C MET A 51 -12.00 -6.48 28.84
N SER A 52 -13.14 -5.85 28.56
CA SER A 52 -13.84 -5.00 29.53
C SER A 52 -14.35 -5.82 30.71
N SER A 53 -14.05 -5.40 31.94
CA SER A 53 -14.41 -6.12 33.17
C SER A 53 -14.45 -5.18 34.38
N ASN A 54 -15.16 -5.57 35.44
CA ASN A 54 -15.12 -4.86 36.73
C ASN A 54 -13.83 -5.12 37.54
N SER A 55 -13.09 -6.17 37.16
CA SER A 55 -11.79 -6.55 37.73
C SER A 55 -10.87 -7.07 36.62
N LEU A 56 -9.64 -6.58 36.57
CA LEU A 56 -8.63 -6.95 35.58
C LEU A 56 -7.29 -7.22 36.25
N GLN A 57 -6.67 -8.35 35.91
CA GLN A 57 -5.28 -8.58 36.28
C GLN A 57 -4.38 -8.15 35.12
N ILE A 58 -3.33 -7.39 35.44
CA ILE A 58 -2.29 -6.99 34.49
C ILE A 58 -0.95 -7.58 34.91
N THR A 59 -0.14 -8.00 33.95
CA THR A 59 1.24 -8.46 34.17
C THR A 59 2.17 -7.75 33.18
N LEU A 60 3.22 -7.11 33.69
CA LEU A 60 4.18 -6.36 32.88
C LEU A 60 5.29 -7.27 32.39
N ASN A 61 5.42 -7.47 31.08
CA ASN A 61 6.51 -8.24 30.47
C ASN A 61 7.50 -7.26 29.83
N GLY A 62 8.21 -6.54 30.68
CA GLY A 62 9.04 -5.39 30.35
C GLY A 62 8.73 -4.22 31.27
N ASP A 63 9.60 -3.22 31.27
CA ASP A 63 9.44 -2.04 32.12
C ASP A 63 8.41 -1.06 31.52
N TYR A 64 7.55 -0.50 32.37
CA TYR A 64 6.53 0.49 31.98
C TYR A 64 6.64 1.73 32.85
N LYS A 65 6.53 2.91 32.22
CA LYS A 65 6.34 4.17 32.95
C LYS A 65 4.88 4.29 33.35
N PHE A 66 4.66 4.63 34.62
CA PHE A 66 3.38 4.98 35.20
C PHE A 66 3.56 6.25 36.02
N ASN A 67 2.88 7.34 35.64
CA ASN A 67 3.15 8.69 36.13
C ASN A 67 4.65 9.02 36.01
N ASP A 68 5.33 9.39 37.09
CA ASP A 68 6.77 9.68 37.11
C ASP A 68 7.65 8.49 37.50
N ASN A 69 7.07 7.31 37.71
CA ASN A 69 7.77 6.12 38.18
C ASN A 69 7.90 5.05 37.09
N ILE A 70 8.87 4.15 37.27
CA ILE A 70 9.03 2.94 36.46
C ILE A 70 8.49 1.74 37.24
N MET A 71 7.54 1.05 36.65
CA MET A 71 7.07 -0.26 37.06
C MET A 71 7.91 -1.33 36.37
N LEU A 72 8.46 -2.25 37.16
CA LEU A 72 9.46 -3.21 36.69
C LEU A 72 8.82 -4.42 36.02
N SER A 73 9.54 -5.01 35.06
CA SER A 73 9.16 -6.27 34.44
C SER A 73 8.91 -7.38 35.46
N GLY A 74 7.90 -8.21 35.19
CA GLY A 74 7.49 -9.36 35.99
C GLY A 74 6.47 -9.04 37.09
N THR A 75 6.17 -7.76 37.36
CA THR A 75 5.15 -7.41 38.35
C THR A 75 3.74 -7.69 37.82
N SER A 76 2.82 -7.98 38.74
CA SER A 76 1.41 -8.16 38.43
C SER A 76 0.56 -7.33 39.38
N HIS A 77 -0.48 -6.72 38.85
CA HIS A 77 -1.36 -5.81 39.57
C HIS A 77 -2.82 -6.17 39.28
N VAL A 78 -3.70 -5.92 40.24
CA VAL A 78 -5.16 -6.10 40.06
C VAL A 78 -5.81 -4.73 40.05
N LEU A 79 -6.52 -4.45 38.95
CA LEU A 79 -7.32 -3.26 38.77
C LEU A 79 -8.77 -3.59 39.13
N ASN A 80 -9.36 -2.84 40.04
CA ASN A 80 -10.77 -2.95 40.41
C ASN A 80 -11.44 -1.58 40.32
N ILE A 81 -12.78 -1.57 40.25
CA ILE A 81 -13.54 -0.33 40.35
C ILE A 81 -13.88 -0.06 41.82
N ASN A 82 -13.52 1.13 42.30
CA ASN A 82 -13.99 1.67 43.56
C ASN A 82 -14.80 2.94 43.26
N ILE A 83 -16.13 2.84 43.35
CA ILE A 83 -17.08 3.91 42.96
C ILE A 83 -16.89 4.30 41.47
N ASP A 84 -16.16 5.37 41.21
CA ASP A 84 -15.90 5.97 39.90
C ASP A 84 -14.38 6.05 39.60
N LYS A 85 -13.56 5.38 40.43
CA LYS A 85 -12.10 5.32 40.30
C LYS A 85 -11.58 3.91 40.07
N ILE A 86 -10.43 3.82 39.44
CA ILE A 86 -9.69 2.57 39.24
C ILE A 86 -8.74 2.40 40.43
N ASN A 87 -9.00 1.40 41.26
CA ASN A 87 -8.10 0.99 42.32
C ASN A 87 -7.01 0.07 41.77
N MET A 88 -5.74 0.43 41.96
CA MET A 88 -4.59 -0.42 41.70
C MET A 88 -3.78 -0.54 42.99
N ASP A 89 -3.67 -1.76 43.51
CA ASP A 89 -2.96 -2.09 44.75
C ASP A 89 -3.33 -1.21 45.96
N GLY A 90 -4.61 -0.85 46.09
CA GLY A 90 -5.12 -0.07 47.22
C GLY A 90 -5.09 1.44 47.01
N ILE A 91 -4.62 1.94 45.87
CA ILE A 91 -4.63 3.37 45.53
C ILE A 91 -5.64 3.63 44.41
N ASP A 92 -6.50 4.64 44.60
CA ASP A 92 -7.53 5.03 43.63
C ASP A 92 -7.02 6.08 42.64
N TYR A 93 -7.24 5.84 41.35
CA TYR A 93 -6.85 6.70 40.24
C TYR A 93 -8.07 7.03 39.35
N ASP A 94 -8.13 8.25 38.82
CA ASP A 94 -9.17 8.65 37.85
C ASP A 94 -8.97 7.95 36.48
N GLY A 95 -7.75 7.51 36.20
CA GLY A 95 -7.36 6.72 35.04
C GLY A 95 -5.91 6.25 35.17
N ILE A 96 -5.55 5.20 34.46
CA ILE A 96 -4.18 4.63 34.49
C ILE A 96 -3.65 4.57 33.06
N VAL A 97 -2.44 5.09 32.83
CA VAL A 97 -1.75 5.00 31.54
C VAL A 97 -0.38 4.37 31.75
N LEU A 98 -0.13 3.25 31.09
CA LEU A 98 1.12 2.50 31.16
C LEU A 98 1.85 2.59 29.83
N ILE A 99 3.00 3.25 29.84
CA ILE A 99 3.81 3.53 28.63
C ILE A 99 5.03 2.61 28.62
N PRO A 100 5.20 1.73 27.61
CA PRO A 100 6.33 0.82 27.56
C PRO A 100 7.65 1.59 27.42
N GLN A 101 8.70 1.13 28.10
CA GLN A 101 10.04 1.73 27.98
C GLN A 101 10.87 1.17 26.82
N ASN A 102 10.41 0.08 26.19
CA ASN A 102 10.99 -0.49 24.98
C ASN A 102 9.86 -1.04 24.08
N LYS A 103 10.04 -0.97 22.76
CA LYS A 103 9.08 -1.46 21.75
C LYS A 103 8.76 -2.96 21.86
N ASP A 104 9.68 -3.76 22.40
CA ASP A 104 9.47 -5.20 22.56
C ASP A 104 8.72 -5.54 23.87
N ASN A 105 8.47 -4.56 24.73
CA ASN A 105 7.73 -4.77 25.98
C ASN A 105 6.27 -5.08 25.66
N THR A 106 5.72 -6.03 26.41
CA THR A 106 4.30 -6.35 26.33
C THR A 106 3.64 -6.26 27.68
N LEU A 107 2.34 -5.99 27.69
CA LEU A 107 1.51 -6.05 28.88
C LEU A 107 0.45 -7.11 28.69
N THR A 108 0.38 -8.06 29.62
CA THR A 108 -0.61 -9.14 29.60
C THR A 108 -1.83 -8.75 30.41
N LEU A 109 -2.98 -8.70 29.75
CA LEU A 109 -4.28 -8.51 30.38
C LEU A 109 -4.95 -9.87 30.60
N LYS A 110 -5.54 -10.04 31.77
CA LYS A 110 -6.38 -11.19 32.10
C LYS A 110 -7.74 -10.72 32.62
N ALA A 111 -8.79 -11.13 31.89
CA ALA A 111 -10.19 -10.87 32.19
C ALA A 111 -10.95 -12.20 32.26
N GLY A 112 -11.17 -12.71 33.47
CA GLY A 112 -11.73 -14.05 33.69
C GLY A 112 -10.83 -15.15 33.07
N LEU A 113 -11.35 -15.86 32.07
CA LEU A 113 -10.62 -16.91 31.35
C LEU A 113 -9.81 -16.40 30.14
N LYS A 114 -9.99 -15.13 29.75
CA LYS A 114 -9.30 -14.53 28.61
C LYS A 114 -7.96 -13.97 29.06
N THR A 115 -6.89 -14.30 28.35
CA THR A 115 -5.54 -13.78 28.59
C THR A 115 -4.88 -13.42 27.26
N TYR A 116 -4.49 -12.17 27.09
CA TYR A 116 -3.82 -11.67 25.88
C TYR A 116 -2.73 -10.68 26.24
N SER A 117 -1.65 -10.66 25.45
CA SER A 117 -0.52 -9.75 25.62
C SER A 117 -0.55 -8.69 24.53
N TYR A 118 -0.28 -7.43 24.87
CA TYR A 118 -0.38 -6.30 23.94
C TYR A 118 0.94 -5.54 23.90
N ILE A 119 1.33 -5.10 22.70
CA ILE A 119 2.43 -4.15 22.48
C ILE A 119 1.87 -2.73 22.59
N GLY A 120 2.72 -1.79 23.00
CA GLY A 120 2.38 -0.37 23.02
C GLY A 120 1.84 0.08 24.38
N THR A 121 1.28 1.28 24.38
CA THR A 121 0.73 1.92 25.57
C THR A 121 -0.65 1.34 25.86
N ILE A 122 -0.99 1.20 27.14
CA ILE A 122 -2.36 0.84 27.55
C ILE A 122 -2.89 1.89 28.52
N GLU A 123 -4.04 2.43 28.16
CA GLU A 123 -4.84 3.34 28.98
C GLU A 123 -6.03 2.54 29.55
N PHE A 124 -6.34 2.71 30.83
CA PHE A 124 -7.52 2.13 31.48
C PHE A 124 -8.47 3.24 31.87
N THR A 125 -9.72 3.13 31.42
CA THR A 125 -10.81 4.07 31.73
C THR A 125 -12.04 3.32 32.23
N ILE A 126 -12.97 4.01 32.90
CA ILE A 126 -14.24 3.43 33.34
C ILE A 126 -15.34 3.84 32.37
N LYS A 127 -16.06 2.85 31.83
CA LYS A 127 -17.23 3.04 30.96
C LYS A 127 -18.34 2.10 31.40
N SER A 128 -19.53 2.63 31.66
CA SER A 128 -20.73 1.86 32.01
C SER A 128 -20.49 0.81 33.11
N GLY A 129 -19.75 1.19 34.16
CA GLY A 129 -19.47 0.32 35.31
C GLY A 129 -18.40 -0.77 35.07
N ASN A 130 -17.64 -0.70 33.97
CA ASN A 130 -16.52 -1.59 33.70
C ASN A 130 -15.23 -0.82 33.39
N ILE A 131 -14.10 -1.42 33.69
CA ILE A 131 -12.78 -0.97 33.24
C ILE A 131 -12.65 -1.39 31.78
N VAL A 132 -12.47 -0.42 30.90
CA VAL A 132 -12.21 -0.63 29.47
C VAL A 132 -10.75 -0.28 29.20
N PRO A 133 -9.90 -1.28 28.88
CA PRO A 133 -8.56 -1.02 28.39
C PRO A 133 -8.61 -0.45 26.96
N ILE A 134 -7.78 0.54 26.69
CA ILE A 134 -7.55 1.14 25.37
C ILE A 134 -6.08 0.93 25.03
N ASN A 135 -5.80 0.13 24.02
CA ASN A 135 -4.44 -0.09 23.56
C ASN A 135 -4.08 0.94 22.49
N ILE A 136 -3.03 1.72 22.74
CA ILE A 136 -2.50 2.76 21.85
C ILE A 136 -1.24 2.19 21.20
N VAL A 137 -1.29 1.98 19.87
CA VAL A 137 -0.29 1.19 19.16
C VAL A 137 -0.19 1.61 17.70
N ASN A 138 1.01 1.54 17.13
CA ASN A 138 1.20 1.80 15.70
C ASN A 138 0.51 0.70 14.85
N ILE A 139 0.18 1.04 13.60
CA ILE A 139 -0.60 0.16 12.74
C ILE A 139 0.08 -1.19 12.45
N GLU A 140 1.40 -1.25 12.36
CA GLU A 140 2.11 -2.49 12.04
C GLU A 140 2.07 -3.47 13.23
N ASP A 141 2.21 -2.98 14.45
CA ASP A 141 2.08 -3.79 15.66
C ASP A 141 0.63 -4.18 15.94
N TYR A 142 -0.32 -3.29 15.65
CA TYR A 142 -1.75 -3.64 15.65
C TYR A 142 -2.04 -4.83 14.72
N LEU A 143 -1.53 -4.79 13.49
CA LEU A 143 -1.75 -5.85 12.50
C LEU A 143 -1.16 -7.19 12.90
N LYS A 144 -0.07 -7.21 13.67
CA LYS A 144 0.47 -8.46 14.26
C LYS A 144 -0.51 -9.11 15.24
N GLY A 145 -1.42 -8.34 15.83
CA GLY A 145 -2.52 -8.84 16.66
C GLY A 145 -3.86 -9.00 15.95
N VAL A 146 -3.97 -8.65 14.67
CA VAL A 146 -5.16 -8.89 13.83
C VAL A 146 -4.95 -10.10 12.93
N VAL A 147 -3.91 -10.08 12.09
CA VAL A 147 -3.69 -11.06 11.03
C VAL A 147 -3.73 -12.52 11.51
N PRO A 148 -3.06 -12.95 12.60
CA PRO A 148 -3.10 -14.36 13.02
C PRO A 148 -4.44 -14.82 13.59
N TYR A 149 -5.33 -13.89 13.93
CA TYR A 149 -6.64 -14.18 14.51
C TYR A 149 -7.78 -14.04 13.49
N GLU A 150 -7.52 -13.34 12.39
CA GLU A 150 -8.35 -13.36 11.19
C GLU A 150 -8.01 -14.54 10.28
N MET A 151 -6.73 -14.87 10.14
CA MET A 151 -6.24 -15.93 9.28
C MET A 151 -5.19 -16.76 10.03
N SER A 152 -5.33 -18.09 9.98
CA SER A 152 -4.41 -18.97 10.71
C SER A 152 -2.95 -18.74 10.29
N ASN A 153 -2.05 -18.64 11.26
CA ASN A 153 -0.60 -18.47 11.04
C ASN A 153 0.04 -19.60 10.17
N SER A 154 -0.63 -20.75 10.03
CA SER A 154 -0.16 -21.84 9.14
C SER A 154 -0.54 -21.66 7.67
N TYR A 155 -1.36 -20.66 7.33
CA TYR A 155 -1.76 -20.41 5.95
C TYR A 155 -0.56 -19.97 5.10
N PRO A 156 -0.64 -20.14 3.76
CA PRO A 156 0.42 -19.70 2.87
C PRO A 156 0.76 -18.22 3.07
N LEU A 157 2.05 -17.89 3.04
CA LEU A 157 2.53 -16.54 3.30
C LEU A 157 1.88 -15.48 2.40
N GLU A 158 1.64 -15.80 1.13
CA GLU A 158 0.99 -14.87 0.18
C GLU A 158 -0.48 -14.57 0.54
N ALA A 159 -1.20 -15.52 1.16
CA ALA A 159 -2.54 -15.26 1.69
C ALA A 159 -2.49 -14.37 2.93
N LEU A 160 -1.54 -14.63 3.84
CA LEU A 160 -1.31 -13.79 5.02
C LEU A 160 -0.89 -12.36 4.63
N LYS A 161 -0.11 -12.19 3.57
CA LYS A 161 0.25 -10.87 3.02
C LYS A 161 -0.97 -10.13 2.47
N ALA A 162 -1.84 -10.83 1.75
CA ALA A 162 -3.09 -10.25 1.27
C ALA A 162 -3.97 -9.81 2.45
N GLN A 163 -4.09 -10.65 3.48
CA GLN A 163 -4.78 -10.32 4.73
C GLN A 163 -4.19 -9.10 5.42
N ALA A 164 -2.85 -9.00 5.52
CA ALA A 164 -2.18 -7.86 6.14
C ALA A 164 -2.49 -6.55 5.41
N VAL A 165 -2.43 -6.54 4.07
CA VAL A 165 -2.76 -5.34 3.27
C VAL A 165 -4.24 -4.97 3.40
N ALA A 166 -5.16 -5.93 3.28
CA ALA A 166 -6.59 -5.68 3.44
C ALA A 166 -6.93 -5.14 4.84
N ALA A 167 -6.35 -5.74 5.88
CA ALA A 167 -6.53 -5.31 7.27
C ALA A 167 -5.94 -3.92 7.52
N ARG A 168 -4.77 -3.59 6.93
CA ARG A 168 -4.17 -2.26 7.01
C ARG A 168 -5.08 -1.20 6.39
N ASN A 169 -5.59 -1.49 5.19
CA ASN A 169 -6.57 -0.66 4.50
C ASN A 169 -7.80 -0.40 5.36
N TYR A 170 -8.39 -1.46 5.94
CA TYR A 170 -9.55 -1.34 6.81
C TYR A 170 -9.25 -0.46 8.02
N ALA A 171 -8.13 -0.69 8.71
CA ALA A 171 -7.78 0.06 9.90
C ALA A 171 -7.67 1.57 9.60
N ILE A 172 -6.94 1.95 8.55
CA ILE A 172 -6.76 3.37 8.16
C ILE A 172 -8.09 3.98 7.70
N ALA A 173 -8.88 3.26 6.90
CA ALA A 173 -10.16 3.75 6.38
C ALA A 173 -11.21 4.00 7.48
N ASN A 174 -11.06 3.34 8.63
CA ASN A 174 -12.01 3.38 9.74
C ASN A 174 -11.45 4.06 11.01
N ILE A 175 -10.36 4.82 10.91
CA ILE A 175 -9.87 5.65 12.02
C ILE A 175 -11.00 6.58 12.49
N GLY A 176 -11.22 6.65 13.80
CA GLY A 176 -12.31 7.42 14.41
C GLY A 176 -13.70 6.81 14.29
N LYS A 177 -13.87 5.56 13.82
CA LYS A 177 -15.18 4.86 13.76
C LYS A 177 -15.92 4.88 15.09
N HIS A 178 -15.20 4.85 16.21
CA HIS A 178 -15.75 4.86 17.57
C HIS A 178 -15.33 6.07 18.40
N LYS A 179 -15.09 7.21 17.75
CA LYS A 179 -14.61 8.43 18.41
C LYS A 179 -15.50 8.88 19.57
N ASP A 180 -16.81 8.67 19.47
CA ASP A 180 -17.80 8.90 20.52
C ASP A 180 -17.56 8.04 21.79
N ARG A 181 -16.91 6.89 21.63
CA ARG A 181 -16.51 5.98 22.70
C ARG A 181 -15.10 6.24 23.22
N GLY A 182 -14.31 7.09 22.58
CA GLY A 182 -12.97 7.54 23.03
C GLY A 182 -11.78 6.77 22.43
N TYR A 183 -12.04 5.96 21.40
CA TYR A 183 -11.03 5.18 20.67
C TYR A 183 -11.41 5.09 19.18
N ASP A 184 -10.48 4.67 18.32
CA ASP A 184 -10.68 4.63 16.88
C ASP A 184 -11.45 3.37 16.45
N LEU A 185 -10.92 2.20 16.85
CA LEU A 185 -11.42 0.87 16.50
C LEU A 185 -11.62 0.03 17.77
N CYS A 186 -12.28 -1.12 17.66
CA CYS A 186 -12.44 -2.07 18.76
C CYS A 186 -11.91 -3.47 18.44
N ASP A 187 -11.82 -4.32 19.47
CA ASP A 187 -11.33 -5.70 19.37
C ASP A 187 -12.43 -6.75 19.10
N THR A 188 -13.60 -6.30 18.63
CA THR A 188 -14.76 -7.14 18.31
C THR A 188 -14.95 -7.30 16.80
N THR A 189 -15.92 -8.14 16.43
CA THR A 189 -16.31 -8.33 15.01
C THR A 189 -16.97 -7.11 14.37
N ASP A 190 -17.29 -6.05 15.13
CA ASP A 190 -17.69 -4.77 14.54
C ASP A 190 -16.49 -4.08 13.86
N CYS A 191 -15.26 -4.36 14.31
CA CYS A 191 -14.04 -3.89 13.64
C CYS A 191 -13.28 -5.07 13.04
N GLN A 192 -12.25 -5.54 13.73
CA GLN A 192 -11.40 -6.65 13.30
C GLN A 192 -11.11 -7.51 14.54
N VAL A 193 -10.83 -8.80 14.33
CA VAL A 193 -10.48 -9.68 15.43
C VAL A 193 -9.06 -9.34 15.92
N TYR A 194 -8.97 -8.45 16.91
CA TYR A 194 -7.73 -8.04 17.56
C TYR A 194 -7.55 -8.77 18.89
N ARG A 195 -6.46 -9.53 19.07
CA ARG A 195 -6.19 -10.26 20.32
C ARG A 195 -4.76 -10.06 20.84
N GLY A 196 -4.18 -8.92 20.49
CA GLY A 196 -2.83 -8.54 20.91
C GLY A 196 -1.73 -9.39 20.24
N TYR A 197 -0.50 -9.20 20.70
CA TYR A 197 0.70 -9.80 20.14
C TYR A 197 0.99 -11.19 20.73
N ASN A 198 1.43 -12.11 19.87
CA ASN A 198 1.92 -13.42 20.26
C ASN A 198 3.14 -13.78 19.41
N SER A 199 4.30 -13.94 20.07
CA SER A 199 5.59 -14.21 19.43
C SER A 199 5.65 -15.56 18.70
N ASN A 200 4.69 -16.47 18.93
CA ASN A 200 4.63 -17.73 18.20
C ASN A 200 4.10 -17.59 16.77
N TYR A 201 3.45 -16.47 16.43
CA TYR A 201 2.86 -16.25 15.10
C TYR A 201 3.81 -15.58 14.11
N ASN A 202 4.96 -16.25 13.90
CA ASN A 202 6.05 -15.74 13.07
C ASN A 202 5.69 -15.52 11.60
N ASN A 203 4.82 -16.34 11.01
CA ASN A 203 4.43 -16.17 9.60
C ASN A 203 3.51 -14.97 9.42
N SER A 204 2.55 -14.77 10.34
CA SER A 204 1.68 -13.60 10.32
C SER A 204 2.49 -12.33 10.57
N ALA A 205 3.38 -12.32 11.55
CA ALA A 205 4.27 -11.19 11.80
C ALA A 205 5.17 -10.90 10.59
N LYS A 206 5.71 -11.94 9.94
CA LYS A 206 6.48 -11.80 8.70
C LYS A 206 5.65 -11.24 7.55
N ALA A 207 4.40 -11.66 7.39
CA ALA A 207 3.52 -11.16 6.33
C ALA A 207 3.21 -9.66 6.50
N VAL A 208 2.98 -9.23 7.75
CA VAL A 208 2.82 -7.82 8.11
C VAL A 208 4.07 -7.04 7.73
N GLU A 209 5.25 -7.49 8.16
CA GLU A 209 6.52 -6.81 7.88
C GLU A 209 6.89 -6.80 6.38
N ASP A 210 6.72 -7.92 5.67
CA ASP A 210 6.98 -8.01 4.22
C ASP A 210 6.02 -7.10 3.41
N THR A 211 4.92 -6.64 4.01
CA THR A 211 3.94 -5.73 3.39
C THR A 211 3.83 -4.39 4.11
N ARG A 212 4.82 -4.04 4.93
CA ARG A 212 4.84 -2.81 5.72
C ARG A 212 4.56 -1.60 4.81
N GLY A 213 3.57 -0.78 5.21
CA GLY A 213 3.17 0.41 4.46
C GLY A 213 2.50 0.17 3.11
N ILE A 214 2.31 -1.07 2.68
CA ILE A 214 1.60 -1.37 1.42
C ILE A 214 0.09 -1.29 1.65
N VAL A 215 -0.57 -0.46 0.85
CA VAL A 215 -2.03 -0.26 0.85
C VAL A 215 -2.61 -0.34 -0.57
N LEU A 216 -3.89 -0.63 -0.67
CA LEU A 216 -4.70 -0.60 -1.89
C LEU A 216 -5.36 0.74 -2.10
N LEU A 217 -5.25 1.28 -3.31
CA LEU A 217 -5.97 2.47 -3.74
C LEU A 217 -6.91 2.17 -4.91
N TYR A 218 -8.01 2.92 -4.97
CA TYR A 218 -8.91 3.02 -6.11
C TYR A 218 -9.12 4.50 -6.41
N ASN A 219 -8.79 4.96 -7.62
CA ASN A 219 -8.85 6.38 -8.00
C ASN A 219 -8.21 7.31 -6.96
N GLU A 220 -6.97 6.99 -6.54
CA GLU A 220 -6.18 7.74 -5.52
C GLU A 220 -6.81 7.76 -4.10
N LYS A 221 -7.90 7.05 -3.87
CA LYS A 221 -8.54 6.91 -2.55
C LYS A 221 -8.24 5.56 -1.94
N LEU A 222 -8.13 5.53 -0.63
CA LEU A 222 -7.95 4.29 0.11
C LEU A 222 -9.16 3.37 -0.08
N VAL A 223 -8.88 2.10 -0.38
CA VAL A 223 -9.88 1.03 -0.42
C VAL A 223 -10.26 0.64 1.01
N ASP A 224 -11.54 0.41 1.29
CA ASP A 224 -12.01 0.09 2.66
C ASP A 224 -11.50 -1.25 3.22
N GLY A 225 -10.95 -2.13 2.38
CA GLY A 225 -10.28 -3.35 2.84
C GLY A 225 -11.17 -4.43 3.46
N TYR A 226 -12.48 -4.45 3.19
CA TYR A 226 -13.40 -5.47 3.73
C TYR A 226 -13.03 -6.90 3.31
N TYR A 227 -13.19 -7.85 4.22
CA TYR A 227 -12.93 -9.28 3.99
C TYR A 227 -13.89 -10.14 4.84
N ALA A 228 -14.05 -11.41 4.47
CA ALA A 228 -14.89 -12.38 5.19
C ALA A 228 -14.22 -13.77 5.23
N ALA A 229 -14.66 -14.63 6.14
CA ALA A 229 -14.13 -15.99 6.29
C ALA A 229 -14.30 -16.81 5.00
N SER A 230 -15.52 -16.84 4.46
CA SER A 230 -15.82 -17.45 3.16
C SER A 230 -16.96 -16.73 2.47
N ASN A 231 -16.81 -16.51 1.17
CA ASN A 231 -17.78 -15.92 0.27
C ASN A 231 -18.73 -16.98 -0.33
N GLY A 232 -18.39 -18.27 -0.28
CA GLY A 232 -19.31 -19.38 -0.61
C GLY A 232 -19.56 -19.60 -2.10
N GLY A 233 -18.65 -19.16 -2.97
CA GLY A 233 -18.72 -19.32 -4.43
C GLY A 233 -18.75 -17.99 -5.18
N TYR A 234 -19.16 -16.91 -4.49
CA TYR A 234 -19.34 -15.59 -5.09
C TYR A 234 -18.94 -14.48 -4.13
N THR A 235 -18.13 -13.53 -4.59
CA THR A 235 -18.07 -12.21 -3.94
C THR A 235 -19.41 -11.49 -4.15
N GLU A 236 -19.69 -10.48 -3.35
CA GLU A 236 -20.92 -9.70 -3.40
C GLU A 236 -20.66 -8.22 -3.71
N ASP A 237 -21.60 -7.57 -4.41
CA ASP A 237 -21.59 -6.13 -4.64
C ASP A 237 -21.96 -5.39 -3.34
N SER A 238 -21.17 -4.39 -2.96
CA SER A 238 -21.41 -3.69 -1.68
C SER A 238 -22.77 -3.01 -1.60
N SER A 239 -23.37 -2.62 -2.73
CA SER A 239 -24.71 -2.01 -2.75
C SER A 239 -25.84 -2.98 -2.35
N ASN A 240 -25.60 -4.28 -2.52
CA ASN A 240 -26.54 -5.34 -2.15
C ASN A 240 -26.59 -5.57 -0.63
N ILE A 241 -25.52 -5.22 0.09
CA ILE A 241 -25.38 -5.46 1.54
C ILE A 241 -25.39 -4.16 2.36
N TRP A 242 -24.80 -3.08 1.83
CA TRP A 242 -24.68 -1.78 2.49
C TRP A 242 -25.34 -0.67 1.67
N SER A 243 -25.43 0.53 2.24
CA SER A 243 -26.01 1.71 1.56
C SER A 243 -25.05 2.36 0.56
N LYS A 244 -23.74 2.24 0.78
CA LYS A 244 -22.69 2.82 -0.05
C LYS A 244 -22.19 1.78 -1.06
N ALA A 245 -22.35 2.08 -2.34
CA ALA A 245 -21.80 1.29 -3.43
C ALA A 245 -20.32 1.64 -3.61
N GLU A 246 -19.46 0.63 -3.59
CA GLU A 246 -18.03 0.78 -3.88
C GLU A 246 -17.72 0.17 -5.24
N PRO A 247 -17.09 0.93 -6.16
CA PRO A 247 -16.81 0.44 -7.51
C PRO A 247 -15.91 -0.79 -7.55
N TYR A 248 -15.03 -0.96 -6.56
CA TYR A 248 -14.08 -2.07 -6.44
C TYR A 248 -14.66 -3.32 -5.74
N LEU A 249 -15.86 -3.24 -5.16
CA LEU A 249 -16.53 -4.36 -4.48
C LEU A 249 -17.72 -4.82 -5.32
N LYS A 250 -17.48 -5.76 -6.23
CA LYS A 250 -18.45 -6.28 -7.19
C LYS A 250 -18.68 -7.78 -7.04
N THR A 251 -19.86 -8.22 -7.45
CA THR A 251 -20.21 -9.63 -7.56
C THR A 251 -19.35 -10.32 -8.62
N LYS A 252 -18.66 -11.40 -8.23
CA LYS A 252 -17.79 -12.22 -9.08
C LYS A 252 -17.85 -13.67 -8.62
N ILE A 253 -17.74 -14.61 -9.56
CA ILE A 253 -17.51 -16.02 -9.24
C ILE A 253 -16.12 -16.16 -8.60
N ASP A 254 -16.06 -16.79 -7.43
CA ASP A 254 -14.82 -17.15 -6.75
C ASP A 254 -14.64 -18.67 -6.73
N GLU A 255 -14.05 -19.22 -7.79
CA GLU A 255 -13.80 -20.66 -7.94
C GLU A 255 -12.88 -21.24 -6.85
N PHE A 256 -12.17 -20.38 -6.13
CA PHE A 256 -11.25 -20.77 -5.06
C PHE A 256 -11.93 -20.82 -3.69
N ASP A 257 -13.21 -20.53 -3.59
CA ASP A 257 -13.98 -20.63 -2.35
C ASP A 257 -15.41 -21.05 -2.65
N ASN A 258 -15.78 -22.27 -2.25
CA ASN A 258 -17.13 -22.81 -2.44
C ASN A 258 -17.58 -23.58 -1.19
N GLU A 259 -17.13 -23.14 -0.01
CA GLU A 259 -17.35 -23.87 1.24
C GLU A 259 -18.82 -23.83 1.66
N ASN A 260 -19.31 -24.96 2.18
CA ASN A 260 -20.58 -25.01 2.88
C ASN A 260 -20.46 -24.32 4.25
N TRP A 261 -21.58 -24.11 4.92
CA TRP A 261 -21.56 -23.63 6.31
C TRP A 261 -20.72 -24.55 7.21
N PRO A 262 -19.85 -23.99 8.06
CA PRO A 262 -18.89 -24.78 8.86
C PRO A 262 -19.55 -25.68 9.89
N TYR A 263 -20.80 -25.40 10.26
CA TYR A 263 -21.58 -26.16 11.24
C TYR A 263 -22.70 -26.99 10.59
N GLY A 264 -22.69 -27.13 9.26
CA GLY A 264 -23.74 -27.80 8.51
C GLY A 264 -25.01 -26.95 8.35
N ASP A 265 -26.06 -27.61 7.87
CA ASP A 265 -27.38 -27.00 7.64
C ASP A 265 -28.03 -26.62 8.98
N MET A 266 -28.65 -25.44 9.05
CA MET A 266 -29.26 -24.91 10.27
C MET A 266 -30.75 -25.22 10.26
N SER A 267 -31.28 -25.81 11.34
CA SER A 267 -32.72 -26.11 11.46
C SER A 267 -33.34 -25.41 12.66
N PHE A 268 -34.56 -24.90 12.47
CA PHE A 268 -35.32 -24.19 13.51
C PHE A 268 -36.78 -24.62 13.49
N LYS A 269 -37.34 -24.88 14.68
CA LYS A 269 -38.79 -24.99 14.83
C LYS A 269 -39.43 -23.60 14.79
N SER A 270 -40.74 -23.55 14.55
CA SER A 270 -41.48 -22.28 14.60
C SER A 270 -41.33 -21.58 15.96
N SER A 271 -41.26 -22.35 17.05
CA SER A 271 -40.98 -21.83 18.40
C SER A 271 -39.60 -21.20 18.55
N ASP A 272 -38.57 -21.75 17.89
CA ASP A 272 -37.20 -21.22 17.97
C ASP A 272 -37.10 -19.87 17.24
N ILE A 273 -37.80 -19.76 16.11
CA ILE A 273 -37.89 -18.53 15.33
C ILE A 273 -38.64 -17.46 16.13
N ASP A 274 -39.78 -17.79 16.73
CA ASP A 274 -40.54 -16.87 17.60
C ASP A 274 -39.66 -16.28 18.71
N LEU A 275 -38.95 -17.15 19.44
CA LEU A 275 -38.03 -16.75 20.51
C LEU A 275 -36.88 -15.87 20.01
N LYS A 276 -36.29 -16.18 18.85
CA LYS A 276 -35.24 -15.36 18.23
C LYS A 276 -35.77 -13.98 17.82
N LEU A 277 -36.97 -13.90 17.25
CA LEU A 277 -37.57 -12.62 16.85
C LEU A 277 -37.86 -11.75 18.07
N LYS A 278 -38.39 -12.33 19.15
CA LYS A 278 -38.66 -11.63 20.42
C LYS A 278 -37.40 -11.17 21.11
N SER A 279 -36.43 -12.09 21.30
CA SER A 279 -35.17 -11.77 21.98
C SER A 279 -34.34 -10.69 21.27
N LYS A 280 -34.46 -10.59 19.93
CA LYS A 280 -33.81 -9.54 19.15
C LYS A 280 -34.66 -8.28 18.97
N GLY A 281 -35.85 -8.24 19.56
CA GLY A 281 -36.75 -7.07 19.52
C GLY A 281 -37.42 -6.81 18.18
N TYR A 282 -37.45 -7.80 17.28
CA TYR A 282 -38.14 -7.68 16.00
C TYR A 282 -39.66 -7.73 16.14
N ILE A 283 -40.16 -8.46 17.13
CA ILE A 283 -41.58 -8.50 17.51
C ILE A 283 -41.70 -8.38 19.03
N LYS A 284 -42.86 -7.92 19.52
CA LYS A 284 -43.15 -7.81 20.95
C LYS A 284 -43.39 -9.20 21.58
N SER A 285 -43.28 -9.28 22.90
CA SER A 285 -43.47 -10.53 23.66
C SER A 285 -44.87 -11.14 23.53
N ASP A 286 -45.88 -10.30 23.33
CA ASP A 286 -47.29 -10.65 23.13
C ASP A 286 -47.66 -10.90 21.65
N CYS A 287 -46.72 -10.73 20.72
CA CYS A 287 -46.86 -11.20 19.33
C CYS A 287 -46.54 -12.70 19.22
N SER A 288 -46.93 -13.33 18.10
CA SER A 288 -46.54 -14.72 17.80
C SER A 288 -46.13 -14.89 16.33
N PHE A 289 -44.98 -15.53 16.10
CA PHE A 289 -44.58 -15.98 14.77
C PHE A 289 -45.63 -16.90 14.15
N LEU A 290 -45.91 -16.72 12.87
CA LEU A 290 -46.86 -17.54 12.12
C LEU A 290 -46.15 -18.40 11.05
N ARG A 291 -45.36 -17.78 10.17
CA ARG A 291 -44.62 -18.49 9.12
C ARG A 291 -43.52 -17.62 8.51
N ILE A 292 -42.56 -18.26 7.86
CA ILE A 292 -41.74 -17.62 6.83
C ILE A 292 -42.50 -17.73 5.50
N ASP A 293 -42.70 -16.62 4.80
CA ASP A 293 -43.24 -16.65 3.45
C ASP A 293 -42.14 -17.05 2.46
N LEU A 294 -42.01 -18.35 2.19
CA LEU A 294 -40.97 -18.88 1.29
C LEU A 294 -41.08 -18.32 -0.14
N SER A 295 -42.27 -17.89 -0.57
CA SER A 295 -42.49 -17.30 -1.89
C SER A 295 -42.00 -15.84 -1.98
N SER A 296 -41.79 -15.18 -0.85
CA SER A 296 -41.27 -13.81 -0.78
C SER A 296 -39.76 -13.70 -1.04
N ILE A 297 -39.05 -14.84 -1.04
CA ILE A 297 -37.59 -14.88 -1.07
C ILE A 297 -37.08 -14.37 -2.41
N LYS A 298 -36.31 -13.29 -2.36
CA LYS A 298 -35.58 -12.75 -3.52
C LYS A 298 -34.09 -12.96 -3.31
N LYS A 299 -33.37 -13.25 -4.37
CA LYS A 299 -31.91 -13.42 -4.35
C LYS A 299 -31.22 -12.42 -5.27
N TYR A 300 -30.00 -12.06 -4.92
CA TYR A 300 -29.07 -11.36 -5.81
C TYR A 300 -28.40 -12.36 -6.77
N ASP A 301 -27.67 -11.84 -7.76
CA ASP A 301 -26.90 -12.64 -8.72
C ASP A 301 -25.83 -13.53 -8.06
N SER A 302 -25.38 -13.16 -6.85
CA SER A 302 -24.48 -13.95 -6.00
C SER A 302 -25.15 -15.19 -5.37
N ALA A 303 -26.45 -15.41 -5.59
CA ALA A 303 -27.31 -16.38 -4.89
C ALA A 303 -27.57 -16.09 -3.40
N ARG A 304 -27.14 -14.92 -2.88
CA ARG A 304 -27.51 -14.46 -1.54
C ARG A 304 -28.95 -13.97 -1.48
N VAL A 305 -29.64 -14.28 -0.39
CA VAL A 305 -30.99 -13.80 -0.09
C VAL A 305 -30.97 -12.28 0.11
N ALA A 306 -31.62 -11.58 -0.80
CA ALA A 306 -31.80 -10.14 -0.81
C ALA A 306 -32.92 -9.70 0.13
N SER A 307 -34.03 -10.44 0.13
CA SER A 307 -35.16 -10.22 1.02
C SER A 307 -35.88 -11.52 1.37
N ILE A 308 -36.43 -11.57 2.59
CA ILE A 308 -37.28 -12.65 3.09
C ILE A 308 -38.31 -12.07 4.07
N ASP A 309 -39.58 -12.43 3.87
CA ASP A 309 -40.67 -11.98 4.72
C ASP A 309 -41.01 -13.01 5.80
N VAL A 310 -41.17 -12.53 7.01
CA VAL A 310 -41.74 -13.26 8.14
C VAL A 310 -43.12 -12.70 8.44
N ILE A 311 -44.08 -13.61 8.58
CA ILE A 311 -45.45 -13.27 8.98
C ILE A 311 -45.62 -13.63 10.45
N TYR A 312 -46.20 -12.70 11.21
CA TYR A 312 -46.49 -12.87 12.64
C TYR A 312 -47.88 -12.32 12.96
N LYS A 313 -48.49 -12.75 14.05
CA LYS A 313 -49.72 -12.18 14.60
C LYS A 313 -49.39 -11.18 15.69
N ASP A 314 -50.00 -10.00 15.63
CA ASP A 314 -49.92 -9.01 16.71
C ASP A 314 -50.80 -9.37 17.91
N MET A 315 -50.84 -8.50 18.92
CA MET A 315 -51.62 -8.68 20.15
C MET A 315 -53.13 -8.84 19.92
N ASN A 316 -53.65 -8.42 18.77
CA ASN A 316 -55.05 -8.55 18.38
C ASN A 316 -55.30 -9.78 17.48
N GLY A 317 -54.27 -10.59 17.23
CA GLY A 317 -54.33 -11.75 16.35
C GLY A 317 -54.28 -11.42 14.86
N ILE A 318 -53.97 -10.18 14.48
CA ILE A 318 -53.93 -9.73 13.07
C ILE A 318 -52.57 -10.08 12.47
N GLU A 319 -52.57 -10.64 11.25
CA GLU A 319 -51.33 -10.93 10.51
C GLU A 319 -50.62 -9.64 10.11
N GLN A 320 -49.34 -9.56 10.47
CA GLN A 320 -48.41 -8.49 10.14
C GLN A 320 -47.22 -9.08 9.38
N ARG A 321 -46.56 -8.22 8.59
CA ARG A 321 -45.40 -8.59 7.77
C ARG A 321 -44.15 -7.90 8.29
N LEU A 322 -43.09 -8.68 8.46
CA LEU A 322 -41.75 -8.19 8.73
C LEU A 322 -40.80 -8.62 7.61
N THR A 323 -40.30 -7.65 6.85
CA THR A 323 -39.35 -7.89 5.75
C THR A 323 -37.92 -7.73 6.23
N PHE A 324 -37.14 -8.81 6.17
CA PHE A 324 -35.70 -8.76 6.38
C PHE A 324 -34.98 -8.59 5.05
N THR A 325 -34.04 -7.64 4.99
CA THR A 325 -33.31 -7.29 3.77
C THR A 325 -31.80 -7.21 4.03
N LYS A 326 -30.99 -7.34 2.97
CA LYS A 326 -29.53 -7.20 3.05
C LYS A 326 -28.93 -8.12 4.13
N ASP A 327 -28.03 -7.63 4.98
CA ASP A 327 -27.42 -8.42 6.06
C ASP A 327 -28.44 -8.89 7.12
N ARG A 328 -29.60 -8.21 7.27
CA ARG A 328 -30.66 -8.66 8.19
C ARG A 328 -31.30 -9.96 7.76
N ALA A 329 -31.28 -10.32 6.46
CA ALA A 329 -31.74 -11.62 5.97
C ALA A 329 -30.88 -12.79 6.48
N ARG A 330 -29.70 -12.52 7.03
CA ARG A 330 -28.86 -13.48 7.76
C ARG A 330 -28.99 -13.32 9.28
N THR A 331 -28.82 -12.09 9.75
CA THR A 331 -28.60 -11.83 11.18
C THR A 331 -29.85 -12.03 12.03
N PHE A 332 -31.06 -12.01 11.46
CA PHE A 332 -32.28 -12.23 12.26
C PHE A 332 -32.33 -13.60 12.94
N LEU A 333 -31.79 -14.66 12.29
CA LEU A 333 -31.65 -16.00 12.89
C LEU A 333 -30.22 -16.33 13.34
N SER A 334 -29.27 -15.41 13.17
CA SER A 334 -27.83 -15.63 13.37
C SER A 334 -27.27 -16.72 12.43
N LEU A 335 -27.68 -16.70 11.16
CA LEU A 335 -27.17 -17.64 10.16
C LEU A 335 -25.69 -17.32 9.80
N PRO A 336 -24.89 -18.29 9.32
CA PRO A 336 -23.50 -18.04 8.94
C PRO A 336 -23.33 -17.11 7.72
N SER A 337 -24.24 -17.18 6.75
CA SER A 337 -24.27 -16.27 5.59
C SER A 337 -25.72 -15.99 5.15
N SER A 338 -25.90 -15.03 4.22
CA SER A 338 -27.19 -14.85 3.51
C SER A 338 -27.30 -15.76 2.27
N MET A 339 -26.31 -16.61 1.98
CA MET A 339 -26.34 -17.54 0.84
C MET A 339 -26.91 -18.87 1.29
N TYR A 340 -28.22 -19.03 1.18
CA TYR A 340 -28.91 -20.26 1.55
C TYR A 340 -30.18 -20.50 0.73
N ASP A 341 -30.62 -21.74 0.75
CA ASP A 341 -31.97 -22.18 0.45
C ASP A 341 -32.69 -22.54 1.74
N VAL A 342 -34.02 -22.42 1.76
CA VAL A 342 -34.85 -22.76 2.91
C VAL A 342 -36.02 -23.64 2.49
N THR A 343 -36.25 -24.70 3.26
CA THR A 343 -37.40 -25.59 3.13
C THR A 343 -38.16 -25.66 4.46
N TYR A 344 -39.45 -25.97 4.41
CA TYR A 344 -40.27 -26.20 5.61
C TYR A 344 -40.89 -27.59 5.54
N ASP A 345 -40.71 -28.38 6.60
CA ASP A 345 -41.38 -29.66 6.81
C ASP A 345 -42.48 -29.49 7.87
N GLU A 346 -43.73 -29.51 7.42
CA GLU A 346 -44.91 -29.34 8.27
C GLU A 346 -45.10 -30.52 9.24
N SER A 347 -44.64 -31.72 8.90
CA SER A 347 -44.85 -32.93 9.71
C SER A 347 -44.09 -32.90 11.04
N ILE A 348 -42.98 -32.16 11.06
CA ILE A 348 -42.09 -32.00 12.23
C ILE A 348 -41.92 -30.53 12.64
N ASP A 349 -42.70 -29.63 12.04
CA ASP A 349 -42.64 -28.17 12.22
C ASP A 349 -41.21 -27.63 12.18
N THR A 350 -40.48 -27.86 11.08
CA THR A 350 -39.06 -27.51 11.01
C THR A 350 -38.72 -26.78 9.70
N TYR A 351 -38.12 -25.60 9.84
CA TYR A 351 -37.44 -24.90 8.75
C TYR A 351 -35.98 -25.35 8.68
N THR A 352 -35.52 -25.79 7.52
CA THR A 352 -34.12 -26.15 7.28
C THR A 352 -33.48 -25.17 6.30
N PHE A 353 -32.39 -24.56 6.73
CA PHE A 353 -31.58 -23.62 5.98
C PHE A 353 -30.29 -24.31 5.54
N LYS A 354 -30.12 -24.47 4.23
CA LYS A 354 -28.93 -25.07 3.63
C LYS A 354 -28.14 -23.99 2.92
N GLY A 355 -26.91 -23.73 3.38
CA GLY A 355 -26.16 -22.57 2.91
C GLY A 355 -24.67 -22.76 2.75
N LYS A 356 -24.06 -21.74 2.13
CA LYS A 356 -22.64 -21.67 1.80
C LYS A 356 -22.02 -20.37 2.28
N GLY A 357 -20.70 -20.40 2.48
CA GLY A 357 -19.93 -19.26 2.93
C GLY A 357 -20.17 -18.86 4.39
N TYR A 358 -19.34 -17.97 4.89
CA TYR A 358 -19.42 -17.46 6.25
C TYR A 358 -19.02 -15.99 6.26
N GLY A 359 -20.00 -15.13 6.54
CA GLY A 359 -19.85 -13.68 6.60
C GLY A 359 -20.70 -12.96 5.55
N HIS A 360 -20.40 -11.68 5.38
CA HIS A 360 -21.17 -10.77 4.52
C HIS A 360 -20.91 -11.00 3.02
N GLY A 361 -19.81 -11.66 2.64
CA GLY A 361 -19.50 -11.95 1.23
C GLY A 361 -18.82 -10.81 0.47
N ILE A 362 -18.48 -9.71 1.17
CA ILE A 362 -17.93 -8.50 0.55
C ILE A 362 -16.41 -8.52 0.63
N GLY A 363 -15.77 -8.20 -0.50
CA GLY A 363 -14.32 -8.11 -0.60
C GLY A 363 -13.65 -9.48 -0.54
N MET A 364 -12.51 -9.55 0.15
CA MET A 364 -11.65 -10.72 0.12
C MET A 364 -12.20 -11.90 0.92
N SER A 365 -12.31 -13.07 0.28
CA SER A 365 -12.50 -14.33 1.00
C SER A 365 -11.17 -14.81 1.59
N GLN A 366 -11.13 -15.10 2.89
CA GLN A 366 -9.95 -15.65 3.55
C GLN A 366 -9.64 -17.08 3.04
N ILE A 367 -10.67 -17.92 2.88
CA ILE A 367 -10.52 -19.26 2.29
C ILE A 367 -10.09 -19.17 0.82
N GLY A 368 -10.69 -18.26 0.06
CA GLY A 368 -10.34 -18.08 -1.34
C GLY A 368 -8.91 -17.55 -1.51
N ALA A 369 -8.47 -16.60 -0.68
CA ALA A 369 -7.09 -16.13 -0.64
C ALA A 369 -6.11 -17.26 -0.33
N LYS A 370 -6.41 -18.12 0.67
CA LYS A 370 -5.62 -19.33 0.96
C LYS A 370 -5.50 -20.23 -0.27
N ASN A 371 -6.63 -20.59 -0.87
CA ASN A 371 -6.66 -21.54 -1.98
C ASN A 371 -5.98 -20.98 -3.24
N ARG A 372 -6.11 -19.67 -3.51
CA ARG A 372 -5.37 -18.96 -4.56
C ARG A 372 -3.86 -18.98 -4.32
N ALA A 373 -3.43 -18.74 -3.08
CA ALA A 373 -2.02 -18.81 -2.72
C ALA A 373 -1.46 -20.24 -2.86
N ILE A 374 -2.23 -21.27 -2.47
CA ILE A 374 -1.87 -22.69 -2.71
C ILE A 374 -1.70 -22.96 -4.22
N ALA A 375 -2.55 -22.36 -5.05
CA ALA A 375 -2.45 -22.43 -6.51
C ALA A 375 -1.32 -21.57 -7.11
N GLY A 376 -0.48 -20.93 -6.28
CA GLY A 376 0.71 -20.18 -6.70
C GLY A 376 0.47 -18.71 -7.03
N GLN A 377 -0.70 -18.16 -6.73
CA GLN A 377 -0.94 -16.72 -6.88
C GLN A 377 -0.23 -15.94 -5.76
N ASN A 378 0.37 -14.80 -6.10
CA ASN A 378 0.95 -13.88 -5.13
C ASN A 378 -0.12 -12.96 -4.52
N TYR A 379 0.20 -12.27 -3.43
CA TYR A 379 -0.74 -11.43 -2.71
C TYR A 379 -1.35 -10.31 -3.57
N ASP A 380 -0.57 -9.73 -4.48
CA ASP A 380 -1.03 -8.73 -5.47
C ASP A 380 -2.14 -9.29 -6.37
N SER A 381 -1.93 -10.48 -6.95
CA SER A 381 -2.94 -11.13 -7.79
C SER A 381 -4.20 -11.51 -7.00
N ILE A 382 -4.03 -11.92 -5.74
CA ILE A 382 -5.15 -12.25 -4.84
C ILE A 382 -5.99 -11.00 -4.58
N LEU A 383 -5.36 -9.90 -4.15
CA LEU A 383 -6.04 -8.65 -3.84
C LEU A 383 -6.75 -8.06 -5.06
N ASN A 384 -6.07 -8.03 -6.22
CA ASN A 384 -6.66 -7.48 -7.44
C ASN A 384 -7.86 -8.31 -7.96
N PHE A 385 -7.95 -9.59 -7.61
CA PHE A 385 -9.17 -10.37 -7.89
C PHE A 385 -10.36 -9.85 -7.06
N TYR A 386 -10.16 -9.68 -5.75
CA TYR A 386 -11.22 -9.30 -4.81
C TYR A 386 -11.58 -7.82 -4.83
N TYR A 387 -10.62 -6.95 -5.11
CA TYR A 387 -10.79 -5.50 -5.17
C TYR A 387 -10.48 -5.02 -6.59
N ASP A 388 -11.50 -4.98 -7.44
CA ASP A 388 -11.31 -4.72 -8.87
C ASP A 388 -10.84 -3.30 -9.16
N GLY A 389 -9.98 -3.14 -10.16
CA GLY A 389 -9.47 -1.84 -10.60
C GLY A 389 -8.61 -1.13 -9.56
N THR A 390 -8.17 -1.83 -8.52
CA THR A 390 -7.28 -1.28 -7.49
C THR A 390 -5.81 -1.44 -7.87
N TYR A 391 -4.95 -0.71 -7.18
CA TYR A 391 -3.51 -0.85 -7.30
C TYR A 391 -2.84 -0.69 -5.94
N LEU A 392 -1.68 -1.34 -5.79
CA LEU A 392 -0.87 -1.25 -4.59
C LEU A 392 0.06 -0.03 -4.65
N ILE A 393 0.17 0.68 -3.55
CA ILE A 393 1.21 1.67 -3.28
C ILE A 393 1.87 1.31 -1.95
N ASN A 394 3.18 1.57 -1.84
CA ASN A 394 3.84 1.58 -0.55
C ASN A 394 3.93 3.03 -0.05
N LEU A 395 3.22 3.34 1.03
CA LEU A 395 3.20 4.68 1.65
C LEU A 395 4.57 5.10 2.18
N LEU A 396 5.45 4.13 2.45
CA LEU A 396 6.82 4.40 2.85
C LEU A 396 7.73 4.80 1.68
N ASN A 397 7.35 4.44 0.44
CA ASN A 397 8.16 4.65 -0.76
C ASN A 397 7.57 5.76 -1.66
N GLN A 398 6.85 6.73 -1.09
CA GLN A 398 6.41 7.88 -1.87
C GLN A 398 7.66 8.58 -2.45
N SER A 399 7.60 8.92 -3.74
CA SER A 399 8.77 9.34 -4.54
C SER A 399 9.40 10.63 -3.98
N LYS A 400 10.33 10.44 -3.06
CA LYS A 400 11.13 11.44 -2.39
C LYS A 400 12.58 11.22 -2.78
N ASN A 401 13.30 12.28 -3.13
CA ASN A 401 14.65 12.24 -3.66
C ASN A 401 15.65 12.85 -2.68
N ILE A 402 16.90 12.42 -2.84
CA ILE A 402 18.04 13.18 -2.32
C ILE A 402 18.14 14.45 -3.17
N ILE A 403 18.02 15.60 -2.53
CA ILE A 403 18.33 16.90 -3.12
C ILE A 403 19.75 17.26 -2.70
N ILE A 404 20.62 17.45 -3.68
CA ILE A 404 21.93 18.07 -3.49
C ILE A 404 21.82 19.48 -4.04
N ASN A 405 22.26 20.48 -3.29
CA ASN A 405 22.17 21.89 -3.69
C ASN A 405 22.87 22.19 -5.03
N LYS A 406 23.89 21.42 -5.40
CA LYS A 406 24.61 21.48 -6.68
C LYS A 406 25.04 20.07 -7.10
N ASN A 407 25.28 19.88 -8.40
CA ASN A 407 25.83 18.63 -8.94
C ASN A 407 27.35 18.67 -9.13
N LYS A 408 27.96 19.86 -8.94
CA LYS A 408 29.40 20.12 -9.05
C LYS A 408 29.83 21.08 -7.94
N PHE A 409 30.96 20.79 -7.32
CA PHE A 409 31.56 21.57 -6.24
C PHE A 409 33.04 21.78 -6.50
N VAL A 410 33.63 22.80 -5.90
CA VAL A 410 35.09 22.94 -5.81
C VAL A 410 35.59 22.46 -4.46
N GLU A 411 36.87 22.10 -4.39
CA GLU A 411 37.50 21.76 -3.11
C GLU A 411 37.31 22.87 -2.06
N SER A 412 37.09 22.46 -0.81
CA SER A 412 36.72 23.29 0.35
C SER A 412 35.30 23.88 0.34
N GLU A 413 34.49 23.65 -0.71
CA GLU A 413 33.06 23.99 -0.69
C GLU A 413 32.25 22.99 0.15
N SER A 414 31.06 23.38 0.60
CA SER A 414 30.13 22.48 1.29
C SER A 414 29.00 22.03 0.37
N ALA A 415 28.79 20.72 0.29
CA ALA A 415 27.60 20.12 -0.29
C ALA A 415 26.49 20.05 0.77
N PHE A 416 25.36 20.67 0.48
CA PHE A 416 24.15 20.58 1.29
C PHE A 416 23.23 19.53 0.68
N ILE A 417 23.03 18.47 1.45
CA ILE A 417 22.25 17.32 1.07
C ILE A 417 20.99 17.32 1.94
N THR A 418 19.84 17.15 1.32
CA THR A 418 18.54 17.11 2.00
C THR A 418 17.70 16.00 1.42
N TYR A 419 16.95 15.32 2.26
CA TYR A 419 15.87 14.44 1.82
C TYR A 419 14.55 15.21 1.83
N ASP A 420 13.83 15.20 0.71
CA ASP A 420 12.54 15.91 0.56
C ASP A 420 11.34 15.12 1.13
N GLY A 421 11.59 13.98 1.77
CA GLY A 421 10.62 13.28 2.61
C GLY A 421 10.31 14.07 3.87
N ASP A 422 9.02 14.10 4.23
CA ASP A 422 8.53 14.85 5.38
C ASP A 422 7.63 13.96 6.22
N PHE A 423 8.28 12.98 6.84
CA PHE A 423 7.59 11.95 7.59
C PHE A 423 8.21 11.85 8.98
N GLU A 424 7.36 11.95 10.00
CA GLU A 424 7.75 11.61 11.37
C GLU A 424 8.07 10.11 11.45
N GLY A 425 8.95 9.73 12.37
CA GLY A 425 9.29 8.31 12.62
C GLY A 425 10.38 7.71 11.73
N TYR A 426 11.07 8.47 10.88
CA TYR A 426 12.22 7.97 10.10
C TYR A 426 13.57 8.30 10.72
N LEU A 427 14.52 7.38 10.50
CA LEU A 427 15.94 7.52 10.76
C LEU A 427 16.71 7.49 9.44
N TYR A 428 17.71 8.35 9.33
CA TYR A 428 18.50 8.59 8.12
C TYR A 428 19.98 8.30 8.36
N LYS A 429 20.55 7.42 7.56
CA LYS A 429 21.99 7.10 7.53
C LYS A 429 22.58 7.49 6.19
N TYR A 430 23.68 8.23 6.23
CA TYR A 430 24.35 8.75 5.03
C TYR A 430 25.70 8.06 4.87
N VAL A 431 25.96 7.54 3.69
CA VAL A 431 27.27 6.98 3.31
C VAL A 431 27.71 7.67 2.03
N ILE A 432 28.90 8.28 2.03
CA ILE A 432 29.46 8.90 0.84
C ILE A 432 30.67 8.08 0.40
N GLU A 433 30.67 7.71 -0.87
CA GLU A 433 31.75 7.03 -1.56
C GLU A 433 32.46 7.99 -2.50
N LYS A 434 33.78 7.88 -2.57
CA LYS A 434 34.62 8.49 -3.60
C LYS A 434 35.24 7.37 -4.42
N ASP A 435 35.00 7.36 -5.72
CA ASP A 435 35.55 6.36 -6.64
C ASP A 435 35.36 4.90 -6.13
N GLY A 436 34.20 4.63 -5.52
CA GLY A 436 33.83 3.32 -4.96
C GLY A 436 34.38 3.03 -3.56
N ASN A 437 35.10 3.96 -2.92
CA ASN A 437 35.60 3.81 -1.55
C ASN A 437 34.79 4.69 -0.59
N VAL A 438 34.31 4.11 0.51
CA VAL A 438 33.60 4.87 1.56
C VAL A 438 34.55 5.89 2.17
N VAL A 439 34.20 7.17 2.07
CA VAL A 439 34.96 8.31 2.63
C VAL A 439 34.23 9.00 3.77
N PHE A 440 32.93 8.76 3.94
CA PHE A 440 32.15 9.32 5.04
C PHE A 440 30.97 8.41 5.40
N VAL A 441 30.70 8.28 6.69
CA VAL A 441 29.50 7.62 7.23
C VAL A 441 28.94 8.49 8.35
N ARG A 442 27.66 8.82 8.26
CA ARG A 442 26.86 9.26 9.40
C ARG A 442 25.82 8.20 9.67
N ASP A 443 25.84 7.63 10.86
CA ASP A 443 24.86 6.61 11.25
C ASP A 443 23.46 7.20 11.45
N TYR A 444 22.48 6.33 11.66
CA TYR A 444 21.07 6.69 11.76
C TYR A 444 20.79 7.83 12.75
N SER A 445 20.22 8.94 12.26
CA SER A 445 19.68 10.03 13.08
C SER A 445 18.33 10.52 12.53
N LYS A 446 17.61 11.36 13.28
CA LYS A 446 16.38 12.01 12.81
C LYS A 446 16.65 13.13 11.80
N ASP A 447 17.91 13.50 11.58
CA ASP A 447 18.28 14.61 10.70
C ASP A 447 18.18 14.20 9.24
N LYS A 448 17.20 14.76 8.54
CA LYS A 448 17.01 14.59 7.09
C LYS A 448 17.95 15.44 6.23
N THR A 449 18.90 16.14 6.84
CA THR A 449 19.89 16.99 6.18
C THR A 449 21.30 16.57 6.54
N LEU A 450 22.24 16.69 5.59
CA LEU A 450 23.67 16.50 5.80
C LEU A 450 24.43 17.64 5.11
N THR A 451 25.37 18.25 5.83
CA THR A 451 26.38 19.13 5.24
C THR A 451 27.68 18.36 5.14
N TYR A 452 28.20 18.20 3.93
CA TYR A 452 29.46 17.51 3.66
C TYR A 452 30.52 18.48 3.12
N LYS A 453 31.72 18.46 3.71
CA LYS A 453 32.84 19.29 3.25
C LYS A 453 33.56 18.61 2.09
N CYS A 454 33.69 19.30 0.97
CA CYS A 454 34.24 18.79 -0.27
C CYS A 454 35.77 18.83 -0.22
N ASP A 455 36.44 17.78 0.27
CA ASP A 455 37.87 17.85 0.57
C ASP A 455 38.81 17.50 -0.59
N LYS A 456 38.38 16.66 -1.56
CA LYS A 456 39.23 16.20 -2.67
C LYS A 456 38.45 16.11 -3.98
N ALA A 457 39.07 16.46 -5.09
CA ALA A 457 38.49 16.26 -6.41
C ALA A 457 38.21 14.77 -6.73
N GLY A 458 37.12 14.48 -7.42
CA GLY A 458 36.74 13.14 -7.85
C GLY A 458 35.23 12.97 -8.06
N ASN A 459 34.82 11.75 -8.37
CA ASN A 459 33.42 11.38 -8.50
C ASN A 459 32.92 10.83 -7.17
N TYR A 460 31.83 11.42 -6.68
CA TYR A 460 31.23 11.06 -5.41
C TYR A 460 29.85 10.48 -5.61
N LYS A 461 29.55 9.44 -4.84
CA LYS A 461 28.22 8.86 -4.76
C LYS A 461 27.77 8.87 -3.31
N ILE A 462 26.59 9.44 -3.08
CA ILE A 462 25.94 9.37 -1.78
C ILE A 462 24.90 8.26 -1.78
N HIS A 463 24.86 7.50 -0.70
CA HIS A 463 23.81 6.56 -0.34
C HIS A 463 23.10 7.10 0.90
N LEU A 464 21.78 7.26 0.80
CA LEU A 464 20.90 7.55 1.91
C LEU A 464 20.12 6.28 2.23
N TYR A 465 20.43 5.67 3.37
CA TYR A 465 19.67 4.56 3.93
C TYR A 465 18.62 5.14 4.88
N ILE A 466 17.37 4.77 4.64
CA ILE A 466 16.21 5.25 5.37
C ILE A 466 15.64 4.04 6.11
N ARG A 467 15.43 4.20 7.41
CA ARG A 467 14.84 3.16 8.25
C ARG A 467 13.73 3.75 9.10
N TYR A 468 12.58 3.11 9.11
CA TYR A 468 11.50 3.40 10.02
C TYR A 468 11.95 3.11 11.45
N ASN A 469 11.60 3.95 12.43
CA ASN A 469 12.06 3.82 13.81
C ASN A 469 11.73 2.42 14.40
N ASP A 470 10.60 1.87 13.97
CA ASP A 470 10.09 0.57 14.43
C ASP A 470 10.39 -0.58 13.46
N SER A 471 11.13 -0.33 12.38
CA SER A 471 11.56 -1.38 11.45
C SER A 471 12.67 -2.23 12.06
N GLN A 472 12.63 -3.53 11.78
CA GLN A 472 13.70 -4.48 12.13
C GLN A 472 14.67 -4.70 10.95
N ASN A 473 14.41 -4.08 9.80
CA ASN A 473 15.29 -4.15 8.64
C ASN A 473 16.56 -3.31 8.88
N THR A 474 17.65 -3.65 8.19
CA THR A 474 18.86 -2.82 8.19
C THR A 474 18.60 -1.44 7.62
N TYR A 475 17.71 -1.35 6.63
CA TYR A 475 17.10 -0.16 6.05
C TYR A 475 15.81 -0.60 5.35
N ASP A 476 14.82 0.28 5.25
CA ASP A 476 13.58 0.03 4.51
C ASP A 476 13.66 0.58 3.08
N GLU A 477 14.45 1.63 2.89
CA GLU A 477 14.68 2.26 1.60
C GLU A 477 16.14 2.70 1.47
N GLU A 478 16.65 2.64 0.24
CA GLU A 478 17.95 3.20 -0.13
C GLU A 478 17.77 4.14 -1.31
N LYS A 479 18.28 5.36 -1.19
CA LYS A 479 18.42 6.31 -2.29
C LYS A 479 19.89 6.54 -2.56
N SER A 480 20.21 6.88 -3.81
CA SER A 480 21.54 7.36 -4.15
C SER A 480 21.51 8.52 -5.13
N ALA A 481 22.52 9.36 -5.03
CA ALA A 481 22.77 10.47 -5.95
C ALA A 481 24.28 10.62 -6.18
N GLU A 482 24.65 11.22 -7.30
CA GLU A 482 26.04 11.44 -7.68
C GLU A 482 26.33 12.93 -7.77
N PHE A 483 27.54 13.32 -7.36
CA PHE A 483 28.05 14.68 -7.51
C PHE A 483 29.56 14.65 -7.79
N ILE A 484 30.08 15.74 -8.35
CA ILE A 484 31.49 15.84 -8.73
C ILE A 484 32.15 16.93 -7.89
N ILE A 485 33.37 16.67 -7.40
CA ILE A 485 34.24 17.70 -6.84
C ILE A 485 35.37 17.94 -7.85
N GLU A 486 35.58 19.18 -8.24
CA GLU A 486 36.61 19.61 -9.18
C GLU A 486 37.81 20.21 -8.42
N THR A 487 39.01 20.04 -8.96
CA THR A 487 40.24 20.66 -8.43
C THR A 487 40.12 22.17 -8.53
N GLY A 488 40.38 22.89 -7.44
CA GLY A 488 40.28 24.35 -7.43
C GLY A 488 41.21 25.01 -8.44
N THR A 489 40.69 25.61 -9.50
CA THR A 489 41.38 26.64 -10.27
C THR A 489 40.76 27.98 -9.95
N VAL A 490 41.50 28.81 -9.21
CA VAL A 490 41.17 30.23 -9.08
C VAL A 490 41.47 30.87 -10.43
N ASN A 491 40.44 31.06 -11.26
CA ASN A 491 40.53 31.98 -12.39
C ASN A 491 40.49 33.41 -11.85
N ASN A 492 41.67 33.96 -11.62
CA ASN A 492 41.88 35.37 -11.35
C ASN A 492 42.23 36.05 -12.68
N SER A 493 41.31 36.84 -13.23
CA SER A 493 41.60 37.82 -14.28
C SER A 493 40.58 38.97 -14.24
N GLN A 494 40.98 40.03 -13.49
CA GLN A 494 40.85 41.50 -13.71
C GLN A 494 39.51 42.09 -14.18
N SER A 495 39.01 43.26 -13.73
CA SER A 495 39.70 44.44 -13.22
C SER A 495 38.73 45.42 -12.52
N SER A 496 39.19 46.02 -11.42
CA SER A 496 39.05 47.42 -10.99
C SER A 496 37.75 48.22 -11.27
N SER A 497 37.09 48.64 -10.19
CA SER A 497 36.98 50.07 -9.86
C SER A 497 36.54 50.25 -8.39
N VAL A 498 37.47 50.72 -7.56
CA VAL A 498 37.20 51.38 -6.27
C VAL A 498 36.79 52.82 -6.59
N PRO A 499 35.87 53.44 -5.82
CA PRO A 499 36.36 54.42 -4.85
C PRO A 499 35.83 54.20 -3.42
N ASN A 500 36.72 54.49 -2.48
CA ASN A 500 36.45 54.76 -1.07
C ASN A 500 35.35 55.83 -0.90
N ASP A 501 34.54 55.74 0.16
CA ASP A 501 34.73 56.66 1.30
C ASP A 501 33.95 56.26 2.55
N THR A 502 34.56 56.67 3.65
CA THR A 502 34.29 56.50 5.08
C THR A 502 32.92 56.98 5.59
N ASN A 503 32.31 56.26 6.54
CA ASN A 503 32.12 56.68 7.94
C ASN A 503 31.04 55.86 8.69
N GLY A 504 31.38 55.44 9.93
CA GLY A 504 30.56 55.74 11.11
C GLY A 504 29.37 54.85 11.48
N THR A 505 29.62 53.98 12.48
CA THR A 505 28.84 53.87 13.74
C THR A 505 27.46 53.17 13.73
N ILE A 506 27.38 52.11 14.54
CA ILE A 506 26.17 51.41 15.06
C ILE A 506 25.54 52.27 16.17
N PRO A 507 24.21 52.45 16.28
CA PRO A 507 23.40 51.58 17.16
C PRO A 507 21.98 51.21 16.69
N SER A 508 21.57 50.08 17.26
CA SER A 508 20.23 49.51 17.43
C SER A 508 19.11 50.50 17.78
N ASP A 509 17.89 50.28 17.26
CA ASP A 509 16.74 49.80 18.04
C ASP A 509 15.43 49.71 17.22
N ASN A 510 14.65 48.68 17.52
CA ASN A 510 13.18 48.54 17.58
C ASN A 510 12.27 49.53 16.79
N ASN A 511 11.34 49.02 15.97
CA ASN A 511 9.95 48.72 16.37
C ASN A 511 9.01 48.44 15.17
N GLU A 512 8.03 47.57 15.43
CA GLU A 512 6.61 47.57 14.98
C GLU A 512 6.25 48.02 13.54
N SER A 513 5.65 47.18 12.68
CA SER A 513 4.27 46.65 12.68
C SER A 513 3.35 47.36 11.67
N THR A 514 2.60 46.53 10.93
CA THR A 514 1.27 46.75 10.33
C THR A 514 1.07 47.54 9.02
N GLN A 515 0.52 46.77 8.06
CA GLN A 515 -0.69 47.00 7.25
C GLN A 515 -0.69 47.92 6.00
N ASN A 516 -1.02 47.23 4.90
CA ASN A 516 -2.06 47.54 3.90
C ASN A 516 -2.01 48.86 3.12
N ASN A 517 -1.85 48.74 1.80
CA ASN A 517 -2.97 49.06 0.90
C ASN A 517 -2.84 48.47 -0.51
N LYS A 518 -4.01 48.08 -1.04
CA LYS A 518 -4.36 47.86 -2.47
C LYS A 518 -4.11 49.17 -3.24
N ASP A 519 -3.91 49.23 -4.57
CA ASP A 519 -4.85 48.83 -5.61
C ASP A 519 -4.25 48.99 -7.04
N SER A 520 -4.89 48.30 -7.99
CA SER A 520 -4.90 48.35 -9.47
C SER A 520 -4.37 49.59 -10.23
N SER A 521 -3.64 49.39 -11.36
CA SER A 521 -4.27 49.38 -12.71
C SER A 521 -3.30 49.08 -13.88
N LYS A 522 -3.89 48.50 -14.95
CA LYS A 522 -3.43 48.33 -16.34
C LYS A 522 -3.07 49.69 -16.98
N THR A 523 -2.34 49.82 -18.10
CA THR A 523 -2.60 49.26 -19.46
C THR A 523 -1.49 49.75 -20.41
N THR A 524 -1.05 48.89 -21.36
CA THR A 524 -0.70 49.12 -22.82
C THR A 524 0.30 50.25 -23.19
N THR A 525 1.16 50.17 -24.23
CA THR A 525 1.09 49.54 -25.57
C THR A 525 2.45 49.73 -26.29
N GLU A 526 2.82 48.80 -27.20
CA GLU A 526 3.45 49.01 -28.54
C GLU A 526 4.83 49.74 -28.64
N ASP A 527 5.80 49.44 -29.52
CA ASP A 527 5.91 48.62 -30.75
C ASP A 527 7.41 48.59 -31.21
N ILE A 528 7.74 47.78 -32.23
CA ILE A 528 8.92 47.82 -33.16
C ILE A 528 10.32 47.54 -32.54
N THR A 529 11.21 46.66 -33.03
CA THR A 529 11.70 46.35 -34.40
C THR A 529 12.50 45.04 -34.43
N LYS A 530 12.38 44.32 -35.55
CA LYS A 530 13.30 43.28 -36.09
C LYS A 530 14.50 43.96 -36.78
N PRO A 531 15.71 43.35 -36.80
CA PRO A 531 16.23 42.69 -38.02
C PRO A 531 16.96 41.37 -37.66
N SER A 532 16.80 40.23 -38.34
CA SER A 532 17.16 39.84 -39.73
C SER A 532 18.68 39.87 -40.02
N ASP A 533 19.28 38.68 -39.90
CA ASP A 533 20.32 38.03 -40.74
C ASP A 533 21.67 38.72 -41.04
N THR A 534 22.78 38.05 -40.68
CA THR A 534 23.68 37.40 -41.66
C THR A 534 24.82 36.57 -41.02
N ASN A 535 24.93 35.31 -41.47
CA ASN A 535 26.10 34.43 -41.68
C ASN A 535 27.40 34.67 -40.87
N THR A 536 28.12 33.65 -40.35
CA THR A 536 28.65 32.53 -41.14
C THR A 536 29.19 31.39 -40.24
N LYS A 537 28.88 30.16 -40.66
CA LYS A 537 29.53 28.84 -40.46
C LYS A 537 30.73 28.72 -39.49
N GLN A 538 30.59 27.78 -38.55
CA GLN A 538 31.63 26.75 -38.33
C GLN A 538 30.98 25.44 -37.84
N ASP A 539 31.28 24.36 -38.57
CA ASP A 539 30.84 22.99 -38.33
C ASP A 539 31.30 22.46 -36.95
N SER A 540 30.42 21.74 -36.25
CA SER A 540 30.84 20.57 -35.48
C SER A 540 29.73 19.52 -35.45
N ASN A 541 30.02 18.45 -36.17
CA ASN A 541 29.22 17.28 -36.39
C ASN A 541 29.48 16.29 -35.25
N THR A 542 28.70 16.34 -34.17
CA THR A 542 28.72 15.28 -33.13
C THR A 542 27.37 15.21 -32.41
N SER A 543 26.35 14.66 -33.07
CA SER A 543 25.11 14.26 -32.39
C SER A 543 24.57 12.95 -32.95
N LYS A 544 25.00 11.83 -32.36
CA LYS A 544 24.28 10.56 -32.35
C LYS A 544 25.01 9.57 -31.45
N GLU A 545 24.60 9.54 -30.18
CA GLU A 545 24.54 8.33 -29.34
C GLU A 545 23.78 8.69 -28.05
N SER A 546 22.46 8.78 -28.17
CA SER A 546 21.58 8.72 -27.00
C SER A 546 21.57 7.26 -26.53
N LEU A 547 22.34 6.97 -25.47
CA LEU A 547 22.24 5.72 -24.72
C LEU A 547 20.77 5.48 -24.36
N ILE A 548 20.21 4.37 -24.84
CA ILE A 548 18.83 3.96 -24.51
C ILE A 548 18.80 3.65 -23.02
N ARG A 549 18.24 4.58 -22.23
CA ARG A 549 17.96 4.36 -20.81
C ARG A 549 16.81 3.37 -20.69
N THR A 550 16.98 2.30 -19.90
CA THR A 550 15.90 1.37 -19.53
C THR A 550 14.68 2.15 -19.05
N LEU A 551 13.49 1.85 -19.59
CA LEU A 551 12.25 2.44 -19.11
C LEU A 551 12.03 1.93 -17.68
N ASN A 552 12.20 2.84 -16.73
CA ASN A 552 11.90 2.64 -15.32
C ASN A 552 10.76 3.57 -14.97
N ILE A 553 9.63 3.00 -14.55
CA ILE A 553 8.50 3.77 -14.01
C ILE A 553 8.42 3.49 -12.51
N SER A 554 8.29 4.55 -11.70
CA SER A 554 8.15 4.45 -10.24
C SER A 554 6.72 4.16 -9.79
N ARG A 555 5.78 4.13 -10.75
CA ARG A 555 4.34 3.90 -10.55
C ARG A 555 3.72 3.35 -11.84
N SER A 556 2.58 2.66 -11.73
CA SER A 556 1.83 2.21 -12.91
C SER A 556 1.22 3.40 -13.65
N LEU A 557 1.29 3.41 -14.98
CA LEU A 557 0.76 4.52 -15.80
C LEU A 557 -0.58 4.17 -16.42
N THR A 558 -1.55 5.08 -16.35
CA THR A 558 -2.91 4.91 -16.88
C THR A 558 -3.39 6.15 -17.65
N LYS A 559 -4.48 5.99 -18.42
CA LYS A 559 -5.08 7.08 -19.21
C LYS A 559 -5.45 8.26 -18.31
N GLY A 560 -5.02 9.46 -18.70
CA GLY A 560 -5.22 10.71 -17.97
C GLY A 560 -4.00 11.15 -17.14
N MET A 561 -3.05 10.26 -16.86
CA MET A 561 -1.83 10.61 -16.12
C MET A 561 -0.93 11.55 -16.93
N LYS A 562 -0.20 12.43 -16.23
CA LYS A 562 0.83 13.30 -16.82
C LYS A 562 2.17 13.11 -16.11
N GLY A 563 3.28 13.33 -16.82
CA GLY A 563 4.62 13.27 -16.23
C GLY A 563 5.74 12.89 -17.20
N ASN A 564 6.98 12.96 -16.72
CA ASN A 564 8.18 12.56 -17.47
C ASN A 564 8.24 11.03 -17.70
N ASP A 565 7.63 10.25 -16.80
CA ASP A 565 7.41 8.81 -16.93
C ASP A 565 6.48 8.47 -18.10
N VAL A 566 5.40 9.24 -18.27
CA VAL A 566 4.51 9.17 -19.44
C VAL A 566 5.24 9.58 -20.71
N LYS A 567 6.09 10.61 -20.64
CA LYS A 567 6.93 11.04 -21.78
C LYS A 567 7.90 9.95 -22.23
N ALA A 568 8.57 9.28 -21.28
CA ALA A 568 9.46 8.16 -21.54
C ALA A 568 8.72 6.95 -22.12
N LEU A 569 7.52 6.63 -21.61
CA LEU A 569 6.64 5.61 -22.19
C LEU A 569 6.28 5.94 -23.66
N GLN A 570 5.90 7.19 -23.93
CA GLN A 570 5.56 7.65 -25.29
C GLN A 570 6.77 7.56 -26.23
N GLU A 571 7.97 7.87 -25.75
CA GLU A 571 9.22 7.68 -26.50
C GLU A 571 9.45 6.19 -26.85
N TYR A 572 9.26 5.29 -25.88
CA TYR A 572 9.38 3.84 -26.08
C TYR A 572 8.36 3.29 -27.09
N LEU A 573 7.09 3.69 -26.96
CA LEU A 573 6.03 3.30 -27.89
C LEU A 573 6.32 3.84 -29.30
N LYS A 574 6.83 5.08 -29.40
CA LYS A 574 7.23 5.68 -30.68
C LYS A 574 8.40 4.94 -31.32
N ILE A 575 9.43 4.55 -30.56
CA ILE A 575 10.54 3.70 -31.03
C ILE A 575 10.02 2.37 -31.58
N LEU A 576 9.02 1.79 -30.93
CA LEU A 576 8.38 0.55 -31.36
C LEU A 576 7.39 0.73 -32.52
N GLY A 577 7.25 1.94 -33.06
CA GLY A 577 6.45 2.24 -34.25
C GLY A 577 4.97 2.51 -33.97
N TYR A 578 4.58 2.71 -32.71
CA TYR A 578 3.23 3.13 -32.37
C TYR A 578 3.08 4.65 -32.57
N LYS A 579 1.91 5.07 -33.05
CA LYS A 579 1.59 6.48 -33.31
C LYS A 579 1.14 7.16 -32.00
N VAL A 580 2.09 7.78 -31.32
CA VAL A 580 1.86 8.55 -30.09
C VAL A 580 2.51 9.93 -30.17
N ASP A 581 1.90 10.92 -29.53
CA ASP A 581 2.45 12.26 -29.38
C ASP A 581 3.26 12.31 -28.07
N ILE A 582 4.50 12.82 -28.10
CA ILE A 582 5.35 12.91 -26.90
C ILE A 582 5.01 14.22 -26.17
N ASN A 583 3.86 14.22 -25.51
CA ASN A 583 3.31 15.39 -24.81
C ASN A 583 3.34 15.22 -23.28
N GLY A 584 3.85 14.10 -22.78
CA GLY A 584 3.90 13.78 -21.34
C GLY A 584 2.52 13.62 -20.73
N THR A 585 1.46 13.46 -21.52
CA THR A 585 0.07 13.22 -21.09
C THR A 585 -0.41 11.91 -21.69
N PHE A 586 -0.88 10.98 -20.85
CA PHE A 586 -1.32 9.65 -21.24
C PHE A 586 -2.72 9.77 -21.85
N ASP A 587 -2.76 10.31 -23.06
CA ASP A 587 -3.97 10.60 -23.81
C ASP A 587 -4.57 9.33 -24.46
N ASN A 588 -5.65 9.52 -25.22
CA ASN A 588 -6.34 8.41 -25.87
C ASN A 588 -5.46 7.68 -26.90
N LYS A 589 -4.50 8.38 -27.53
CA LYS A 589 -3.55 7.78 -28.49
C LYS A 589 -2.53 6.91 -27.75
N THR A 590 -2.00 7.40 -26.63
CA THR A 590 -1.07 6.67 -25.76
C THR A 590 -1.73 5.42 -25.18
N TYR A 591 -2.98 5.53 -24.72
CA TYR A 591 -3.78 4.39 -24.26
C TYR A 591 -3.99 3.33 -25.31
N THR A 592 -4.40 3.73 -26.52
CA THR A 592 -4.59 2.78 -27.63
C THR A 592 -3.29 2.06 -27.96
N ALA A 593 -2.18 2.79 -28.03
CA ALA A 593 -0.85 2.22 -28.29
C ALA A 593 -0.40 1.21 -27.21
N VAL A 594 -0.71 1.48 -25.94
CA VAL A 594 -0.40 0.56 -24.83
C VAL A 594 -1.24 -0.72 -24.93
N VAL A 595 -2.55 -0.59 -25.15
CA VAL A 595 -3.46 -1.74 -25.30
C VAL A 595 -3.02 -2.61 -26.47
N ASP A 596 -2.70 -2.01 -27.62
CA ASP A 596 -2.23 -2.73 -28.81
C ASP A 596 -0.90 -3.43 -28.55
N PHE A 597 0.03 -2.75 -27.86
CA PHE A 597 1.30 -3.35 -27.46
C PHE A 597 1.10 -4.55 -26.53
N GLN A 598 0.24 -4.44 -25.52
CA GLN A 598 -0.06 -5.51 -24.58
C GLN A 598 -0.68 -6.71 -25.29
N LYS A 599 -1.68 -6.47 -26.14
CA LYS A 599 -2.32 -7.49 -26.96
C LYS A 599 -1.32 -8.22 -27.85
N LYS A 600 -0.44 -7.47 -28.53
CA LYS A 600 0.61 -8.03 -29.39
C LYS A 600 1.62 -8.89 -28.63
N ASN A 601 1.89 -8.58 -27.36
CA ASN A 601 2.85 -9.30 -26.52
C ASN A 601 2.20 -10.33 -25.58
N LYS A 602 0.93 -10.68 -25.79
CA LYS A 602 0.17 -11.65 -24.97
C LYS A 602 0.15 -11.29 -23.48
N ILE A 603 0.05 -10.00 -23.19
CA ILE A 603 -0.14 -9.43 -21.84
C ILE A 603 -1.59 -8.96 -21.75
N THR A 604 -2.20 -9.04 -20.56
CA THR A 604 -3.55 -8.51 -20.29
C THR A 604 -3.69 -7.09 -20.83
N SER A 605 -4.61 -6.88 -21.78
CA SER A 605 -4.74 -5.65 -22.56
C SER A 605 -5.57 -4.58 -21.83
N SER A 606 -5.20 -4.29 -20.59
CA SER A 606 -5.92 -3.35 -19.71
C SER A 606 -5.68 -1.88 -20.05
N GLY A 607 -4.64 -1.58 -20.83
CA GLY A 607 -4.18 -0.21 -21.09
C GLY A 607 -3.44 0.42 -19.90
N ILE A 608 -3.15 -0.38 -18.88
CA ILE A 608 -2.36 0.01 -17.70
C ILE A 608 -0.92 -0.44 -17.92
N VAL A 609 0.03 0.49 -17.83
CA VAL A 609 1.46 0.21 -17.92
C VAL A 609 1.99 -0.09 -16.52
N GLY A 610 1.88 -1.34 -16.10
CA GLY A 610 2.55 -1.88 -14.92
C GLY A 610 3.86 -2.59 -15.26
N ILE A 611 4.48 -3.23 -14.26
CA ILE A 611 5.83 -3.83 -14.39
C ILE A 611 5.94 -4.84 -15.54
N LYS A 612 4.93 -5.69 -15.77
CA LYS A 612 4.92 -6.67 -16.88
C LYS A 612 4.94 -5.98 -18.25
N THR A 613 4.18 -4.89 -18.40
CA THR A 613 4.16 -4.08 -19.63
C THR A 613 5.51 -3.41 -19.86
N VAL A 614 6.12 -2.86 -18.81
CA VAL A 614 7.45 -2.22 -18.86
C VAL A 614 8.54 -3.22 -19.23
N THR A 615 8.55 -4.41 -18.60
CA THR A 615 9.51 -5.47 -18.93
C THR A 615 9.40 -5.86 -20.41
N ALA A 616 8.19 -5.98 -20.94
CA ALA A 616 7.98 -6.29 -22.34
C ALA A 616 8.39 -5.12 -23.27
N LEU A 617 8.10 -3.87 -22.91
CA LEU A 617 8.51 -2.67 -23.66
C LEU A 617 10.03 -2.57 -23.75
N ASN A 618 10.73 -2.75 -22.62
CA ASN A 618 12.19 -2.79 -22.56
C ASN A 618 12.74 -3.91 -23.46
N LYS A 619 12.22 -5.13 -23.31
CA LYS A 619 12.62 -6.27 -24.16
C LYS A 619 12.40 -5.98 -25.66
N ALA A 620 11.26 -5.39 -26.03
CA ALA A 620 10.92 -5.09 -27.41
C ALA A 620 11.83 -3.99 -28.01
N VAL A 621 12.13 -2.93 -27.26
CA VAL A 621 13.02 -1.84 -27.71
C VAL A 621 14.44 -2.36 -27.87
N THR A 622 14.94 -3.13 -26.89
CA THR A 622 16.26 -3.77 -26.98
C THR A 622 16.33 -4.72 -28.19
N SER A 623 15.30 -5.54 -28.41
CA SER A 623 15.27 -6.46 -29.55
C SER A 623 15.29 -5.73 -30.89
N ARG A 624 14.66 -4.55 -30.99
CA ARG A 624 14.61 -3.74 -32.23
C ARG A 624 15.97 -3.10 -32.54
N TYR A 625 16.71 -2.66 -31.54
CA TYR A 625 18.04 -2.04 -31.70
C TYR A 625 19.17 -3.04 -31.98
N VAL A 626 19.08 -4.27 -31.47
CA VAL A 626 20.06 -5.33 -31.74
C VAL A 626 20.04 -5.78 -33.22
N THR A 627 18.92 -5.62 -33.93
CA THR A 627 18.80 -5.95 -35.36
C THR A 627 19.40 -4.94 -36.34
N THR A 628 19.78 -3.74 -35.88
CA THR A 628 20.19 -2.63 -36.78
C THR A 628 21.70 -2.39 -36.89
N VAL A 629 22.54 -3.20 -36.24
CA VAL A 629 24.00 -3.03 -36.27
C VAL A 629 24.69 -4.33 -36.71
N ILE A 630 24.65 -4.62 -38.01
CA ILE A 630 25.60 -5.55 -38.64
C ILE A 630 26.05 -4.96 -39.98
N PRO A 631 27.34 -4.59 -40.11
CA PRO A 631 28.07 -4.82 -41.34
C PRO A 631 29.17 -5.88 -41.17
N SER A 632 29.25 -6.71 -42.19
CA SER A 632 30.25 -7.70 -42.61
C SER A 632 31.68 -7.67 -42.02
N ARG A 633 32.08 -8.85 -41.50
CA ARG A 633 33.32 -9.63 -41.71
C ARG A 633 34.70 -8.94 -41.56
N GLY A 634 35.41 -9.30 -40.49
CA GLY A 634 36.87 -9.16 -40.32
C GLY A 634 37.31 -9.44 -38.87
N GLU A 635 38.25 -10.37 -38.68
CA GLU A 635 38.89 -10.83 -37.42
C GLU A 635 39.51 -9.66 -36.59
N SER A 636 39.77 -9.66 -35.28
CA SER A 636 39.89 -10.66 -34.21
C SER A 636 39.76 -10.00 -32.81
N GLU A 637 39.21 -10.76 -31.84
CA GLU A 637 39.48 -10.77 -30.38
C GLU A 637 39.42 -9.48 -29.49
N LYS A 638 38.35 -9.37 -28.67
CA LYS A 638 38.29 -9.57 -27.19
C LYS A 638 37.40 -8.56 -26.43
N SER A 639 36.19 -9.02 -26.07
CA SER A 639 35.55 -8.93 -24.74
C SER A 639 34.08 -9.35 -24.87
N PRO A 640 33.61 -10.45 -24.24
CA PRO A 640 32.22 -10.86 -24.35
C PRO A 640 31.35 -10.06 -23.38
N VAL A 641 30.38 -9.31 -23.89
CA VAL A 641 29.28 -8.78 -23.08
C VAL A 641 28.34 -9.96 -22.77
N VAL A 642 28.60 -10.67 -21.67
CA VAL A 642 27.79 -11.85 -21.28
C VAL A 642 26.53 -11.38 -20.54
N SER A 643 25.39 -11.38 -21.23
CA SER A 643 24.07 -11.47 -20.58
C SER A 643 23.67 -12.95 -20.52
N LEU A 644 23.41 -13.44 -19.31
CA LEU A 644 22.86 -14.76 -19.10
C LEU A 644 21.35 -14.66 -19.30
N SER A 645 20.88 -14.83 -20.53
CA SER A 645 19.45 -14.87 -20.86
C SER A 645 18.76 -16.14 -20.30
N ILE A 646 18.81 -16.35 -18.99
CA ILE A 646 18.16 -17.43 -18.24
C ILE A 646 16.78 -16.91 -17.81
N SER A 647 15.72 -17.63 -18.17
CA SER A 647 14.34 -17.25 -17.84
C SER A 647 13.70 -18.29 -16.93
N GLY A 648 13.32 -17.91 -15.72
CA GLY A 648 12.73 -18.81 -14.73
C GLY A 648 13.75 -19.37 -13.74
N ILE A 649 13.32 -20.36 -12.95
CA ILE A 649 14.14 -20.98 -11.90
C ILE A 649 14.81 -22.24 -12.47
N LEU A 650 16.14 -22.32 -12.40
CA LEU A 650 16.88 -23.56 -12.70
C LEU A 650 17.23 -24.28 -11.40
N LYS A 651 16.98 -25.58 -11.35
CA LYS A 651 17.28 -26.45 -10.20
C LYS A 651 17.63 -27.85 -10.67
N LYS A 652 18.08 -28.73 -9.77
CA LYS A 652 18.38 -30.14 -10.06
C LYS A 652 17.22 -30.79 -10.85
N GLY A 653 17.56 -31.42 -11.98
CA GLY A 653 16.59 -31.98 -12.93
C GLY A 653 16.20 -31.06 -14.10
N SER A 654 16.59 -29.77 -14.07
CA SER A 654 16.45 -28.87 -15.23
C SER A 654 17.42 -29.29 -16.34
N SER A 655 17.07 -29.08 -17.59
CA SER A 655 17.98 -29.32 -18.73
C SER A 655 17.71 -28.37 -19.88
N GLY A 656 18.65 -28.24 -20.80
CA GLY A 656 18.55 -27.42 -22.00
C GLY A 656 19.53 -26.24 -22.03
N GLU A 657 19.36 -25.37 -23.03
CA GLU A 657 20.32 -24.32 -23.38
C GLU A 657 20.60 -23.33 -22.25
N GLN A 658 19.61 -23.06 -21.39
CA GLN A 658 19.79 -22.17 -20.24
C GLN A 658 20.68 -22.78 -19.15
N VAL A 659 20.61 -24.10 -18.96
CA VAL A 659 21.50 -24.82 -18.05
C VAL A 659 22.91 -24.84 -18.61
N LYS A 660 23.06 -24.98 -19.93
CA LYS A 660 24.36 -24.92 -20.60
C LYS A 660 25.04 -23.56 -20.39
N LYS A 661 24.32 -22.47 -20.58
CA LYS A 661 24.79 -21.10 -20.32
C LYS A 661 25.17 -20.84 -18.86
N LEU A 662 24.37 -21.37 -17.92
CA LEU A 662 24.70 -21.33 -16.50
C LEU A 662 26.02 -22.08 -16.22
N GLN A 663 26.19 -23.29 -16.76
CA GLN A 663 27.40 -24.09 -16.59
C GLN A 663 28.62 -23.40 -17.22
N GLU A 664 28.46 -22.77 -18.38
CA GLU A 664 29.50 -21.97 -19.05
C GLU A 664 29.91 -20.75 -18.21
N ALA A 665 28.94 -20.04 -17.62
CA ALA A 665 29.20 -18.92 -16.72
C ALA A 665 29.94 -19.36 -15.44
N LEU A 666 29.48 -20.43 -14.79
CA LEU A 666 30.13 -20.97 -13.60
C LEU A 666 31.54 -21.46 -13.93
N LYS A 667 31.72 -22.13 -15.07
CA LYS A 667 33.04 -22.54 -15.56
C LYS A 667 33.95 -21.35 -15.86
N TYR A 668 33.41 -20.29 -16.48
CA TYR A 668 34.13 -19.03 -16.72
C TYR A 668 34.51 -18.33 -15.41
N LEU A 669 33.71 -18.49 -14.36
CA LEU A 669 34.02 -18.05 -12.99
C LEU A 669 34.92 -19.04 -12.21
N SER A 670 35.57 -19.99 -12.90
CA SER A 670 36.50 -20.99 -12.36
C SER A 670 35.89 -21.99 -11.37
N TYR A 671 34.57 -22.20 -11.41
CA TYR A 671 33.96 -23.34 -10.71
C TYR A 671 34.15 -24.62 -11.52
N ASN A 672 34.50 -25.71 -10.84
CA ASN A 672 34.79 -26.99 -11.50
C ASN A 672 33.48 -27.70 -11.91
N ILE A 673 33.08 -27.52 -13.17
CA ILE A 673 31.83 -28.05 -13.71
C ILE A 673 31.94 -28.45 -15.18
N ASP A 674 31.24 -29.52 -15.55
CA ASP A 674 31.10 -29.99 -16.92
C ASP A 674 29.92 -29.30 -17.61
N VAL A 675 30.11 -28.81 -18.83
CA VAL A 675 29.05 -28.16 -19.63
C VAL A 675 28.33 -29.22 -20.45
N ASN A 676 27.26 -29.78 -19.90
CA ASN A 676 26.48 -30.87 -20.51
C ASN A 676 25.01 -30.52 -20.74
N GLY A 677 24.57 -29.32 -20.36
CA GLY A 677 23.19 -28.85 -20.48
C GLY A 677 22.20 -29.56 -19.55
N LYS A 678 22.67 -30.33 -18.56
CA LYS A 678 21.85 -31.03 -17.56
C LYS A 678 22.21 -30.54 -16.16
N PHE A 679 21.22 -30.12 -15.39
CA PHE A 679 21.42 -29.62 -14.04
C PHE A 679 21.50 -30.82 -13.09
N ASP A 680 22.65 -31.48 -13.12
CA ASP A 680 23.00 -32.66 -12.32
C ASP A 680 23.52 -32.29 -10.92
N SER A 681 23.89 -33.30 -10.14
CA SER A 681 24.44 -33.12 -8.78
C SER A 681 25.73 -32.31 -8.75
N LYS A 682 26.54 -32.35 -9.82
CA LYS A 682 27.76 -31.51 -9.92
C LYS A 682 27.38 -30.05 -10.17
N THR A 683 26.39 -29.79 -11.01
CA THR A 683 25.86 -28.44 -11.29
C THR A 683 25.23 -27.82 -10.07
N GLU A 684 24.44 -28.59 -9.32
CA GLU A 684 23.87 -28.17 -8.05
C GLU A 684 24.94 -27.82 -7.01
N ALA A 685 25.99 -28.64 -6.89
CA ALA A 685 27.10 -28.37 -5.98
C ALA A 685 27.85 -27.08 -6.35
N ALA A 686 28.13 -26.85 -7.63
CA ALA A 686 28.78 -25.63 -8.12
C ALA A 686 27.92 -24.38 -7.86
N VAL A 687 26.60 -24.46 -8.06
CA VAL A 687 25.66 -23.37 -7.74
C VAL A 687 25.63 -23.08 -6.25
N LYS A 688 25.54 -24.12 -5.39
CA LYS A 688 25.61 -23.95 -3.92
C LYS A 688 26.91 -23.29 -3.50
N GLN A 689 28.04 -23.72 -4.07
CA GLN A 689 29.34 -23.14 -3.79
C GLN A 689 29.41 -21.67 -4.23
N PHE A 690 28.91 -21.34 -5.42
CA PHE A 690 28.80 -19.96 -5.89
C PHE A 690 27.94 -19.11 -4.95
N GLN A 691 26.75 -19.58 -4.60
CA GLN A 691 25.85 -18.89 -3.67
C GLN A 691 26.50 -18.66 -2.30
N LYS A 692 27.07 -19.70 -1.69
CA LYS A 692 27.75 -19.63 -0.39
C LYS A 692 28.92 -18.65 -0.41
N SER A 693 29.77 -18.72 -1.44
CA SER A 693 30.93 -17.81 -1.58
C SER A 693 30.55 -16.34 -1.79
N ASN A 694 29.30 -16.07 -2.20
CA ASN A 694 28.79 -14.73 -2.43
C ASN A 694 27.66 -14.33 -1.45
N LYS A 695 27.60 -14.97 -0.27
CA LYS A 695 26.64 -14.67 0.81
C LYS A 695 25.16 -14.74 0.40
N LEU A 696 24.83 -15.54 -0.62
CA LEU A 696 23.45 -15.92 -0.95
C LEU A 696 23.03 -17.17 -0.16
N VAL A 697 21.72 -17.40 -0.07
CA VAL A 697 21.18 -18.67 0.42
C VAL A 697 21.69 -19.79 -0.49
N SER A 698 22.43 -20.75 0.08
CA SER A 698 23.10 -21.84 -0.64
C SER A 698 22.16 -23.04 -0.86
N ASP A 699 21.02 -22.80 -1.51
CA ASP A 699 19.98 -23.79 -1.76
C ASP A 699 20.19 -24.61 -3.05
N GLY A 700 21.12 -24.20 -3.92
CA GLY A 700 21.39 -24.86 -5.21
C GLY A 700 20.36 -24.53 -6.29
N ILE A 701 19.50 -23.53 -6.04
CA ILE A 701 18.46 -23.07 -6.94
C ILE A 701 18.89 -21.74 -7.56
N VAL A 702 18.96 -21.71 -8.90
CA VAL A 702 19.31 -20.51 -9.64
C VAL A 702 18.05 -19.69 -9.90
N GLY A 703 17.76 -18.80 -8.95
CA GLY A 703 16.72 -17.77 -9.06
C GLY A 703 17.28 -16.40 -9.47
N ASN A 704 16.42 -15.38 -9.54
CA ASN A 704 16.77 -14.05 -10.07
C ASN A 704 17.97 -13.39 -9.36
N LYS A 705 18.07 -13.52 -8.03
CA LYS A 705 19.23 -13.00 -7.26
C LYS A 705 20.53 -13.71 -7.63
N THR A 706 20.51 -15.02 -7.85
CA THR A 706 21.68 -15.80 -8.29
C THR A 706 22.09 -15.44 -9.71
N ILE A 707 21.11 -15.21 -10.60
CA ILE A 707 21.35 -14.78 -11.99
C ILE A 707 21.98 -13.37 -12.04
N GLN A 708 21.39 -12.40 -11.34
CA GLN A 708 21.90 -11.03 -11.29
C GLN A 708 23.33 -10.97 -10.76
N LEU A 709 23.63 -11.76 -9.72
CA LEU A 709 24.97 -11.81 -9.16
C LEU A 709 25.96 -12.55 -10.06
N LEU A 710 25.53 -13.61 -10.76
CA LEU A 710 26.33 -14.27 -11.81
C LEU A 710 26.69 -13.26 -12.90
N GLU A 711 25.72 -12.52 -13.44
CA GLU A 711 25.94 -11.50 -14.46
C GLU A 711 26.85 -10.37 -13.95
N GLN A 712 26.69 -9.94 -12.70
CA GLN A 712 27.56 -8.95 -12.09
C GLN A 712 29.01 -9.47 -11.99
N LYS A 713 29.21 -10.71 -11.53
CA LYS A 713 30.54 -11.29 -11.39
C LYS A 713 31.22 -11.55 -12.73
N LEU A 714 30.45 -11.91 -13.76
CA LEU A 714 30.96 -12.03 -15.13
C LEU A 714 31.41 -10.70 -15.75
N ARG A 715 30.84 -9.58 -15.30
CA ARG A 715 31.27 -8.24 -15.74
C ARG A 715 32.50 -7.70 -15.00
N LEU A 716 32.77 -8.23 -13.81
CA LEU A 716 33.87 -7.79 -12.95
C LEU A 716 35.14 -8.64 -13.10
N ARG A 717 35.12 -9.65 -13.97
CA ARG A 717 36.21 -10.60 -14.19
C ARG A 717 36.64 -10.57 -15.64
#